data_AF-A0A1A9VKE9-F1
#
_entry.id   AF-A0A1A9VKE9-F1
#
_cell.length_a   1.000
_cell.length_b   1.000
_cell.length_c   1.000
_cell.angle_alpha   90.00
_cell.angle_beta   90.00
_cell.angle_gamma   90.00
#
_symmetry.space_group_name_H-M   'P 1'
#
loop_
_entity.id
_entity.type
_entity.pdbx_description
1 polymer ?
#
loop_
_entity_poly.entity_id
_entity_poly.type
_entity_poly.pdbx_seq_one_letter_code
_entity_poly.pdbx_strand_id
1 'polypeptide(L)'
;MENEYPDFLEHLKYIIATGNIAPGKHVNAVIDISHWNESVDFKLVKEDGILGIIHKATQGLKYVDGEYAKRRKAAEEEGILWGAYHFGVGENGKDQANHFLETVGDHSQVLLALDIEENQSGKNITPKQAEDFVNRVYVVTGRLPLIYGNAHFLKDFATPILTKCPLWVARWGDKPILPKGWNKWVLWQYTDGEVAHEVKGIGRCDRNKFNGTLEKMLKTLKQLFSKPKIKSSAWDAGGSGRRFFHFQPETGSINSLLSHSLETLRSRSRDMVRKNSYAANIIDTIVSNSVGTGIKPQSKAKDAEFRKKVQELWLRWTDEADSSGVSDFYGLQALVCRSMIEGGECFVRLRTRKREDGLCVPLQLQVLESEHLDNKSNQTLGNGNVIRNGIEFNRLGQKEAYYLFREHPGEGSFGESVRVPANDVLHIYRPLRPGQIRGVPWLSSVLLKLYELDQYDDAELVRKKTAAMFAGFITRLDPEANILGEAQANEHGVALSGLEPGTMQLLDPGEDIKFSEPSDVGGSYEAFMKQQLRAIAVGTGITYEQLTGDLSGVNYSSIRAGLIEFRRRCGMLQHNVVVYQFCRPVWDRWLELAILSGELDIGEEWKGAKEGVKEAKEVKWVPPGFGSVDQLKDQQAQQMAVRNGFKSRSEVVSELGYDVEEIDQEIAADQKRASELGLHFDSDVSNNFNSNSEII
;
A
#
# COMPACT_ATOMS: atom_id res chain seq x y z
N MET A 1 2.66 9.91 41.43
CA MET A 1 1.33 9.28 41.54
C MET A 1 1.17 8.76 42.96
N GLU A 2 0.99 9.66 43.93
CA GLU A 2 0.94 9.28 45.35
C GLU A 2 -0.24 9.90 46.12
N ASN A 3 -1.14 10.64 45.46
CA ASN A 3 -2.05 11.56 46.17
C ASN A 3 -3.57 11.27 46.05
N GLU A 4 -4.03 10.04 45.82
CA GLU A 4 -5.49 9.76 45.76
C GLU A 4 -6.02 8.60 46.61
N TYR A 5 -5.20 7.93 47.45
CA TYR A 5 -5.70 6.80 48.28
C TYR A 5 -5.18 6.71 49.74
N PRO A 6 -4.96 7.80 50.52
CA PRO A 6 -4.53 7.66 51.92
C PRO A 6 -5.61 7.03 52.81
N ASP A 7 -6.85 7.52 52.72
CA ASP A 7 -7.94 7.14 53.62
C ASP A 7 -8.39 5.69 53.44
N PHE A 8 -8.36 5.19 52.19
CA PHE A 8 -8.66 3.80 51.88
C PHE A 8 -7.62 2.83 52.48
N LEU A 9 -6.34 3.18 52.43
CA LEU A 9 -5.28 2.34 52.99
C LEU A 9 -5.26 2.38 54.53
N GLU A 10 -5.61 3.51 55.13
CA GLU A 10 -5.81 3.65 56.57
C GLU A 10 -7.01 2.83 57.08
N HIS A 11 -8.18 2.97 56.43
CA HIS A 11 -9.39 2.24 56.78
C HIS A 11 -9.20 0.71 56.68
N LEU A 12 -8.45 0.27 55.67
CA LEU A 12 -8.23 -1.15 55.43
C LEU A 12 -7.14 -1.73 56.36
N LYS A 13 -6.13 -0.94 56.77
CA LYS A 13 -5.23 -1.30 57.87
C LYS A 13 -5.98 -1.45 59.21
N TYR A 14 -6.98 -0.60 59.46
CA TYR A 14 -7.84 -0.69 60.63
C TYR A 14 -8.68 -1.99 60.64
N ILE A 15 -9.28 -2.37 59.50
CA ILE A 15 -10.01 -3.65 59.36
C ILE A 15 -9.08 -4.87 59.50
N ILE A 16 -7.83 -4.78 59.04
CA ILE A 16 -6.81 -5.84 59.24
C ILE A 16 -6.43 -6.01 60.70
N ALA A 17 -6.31 -4.90 61.44
CA ALA A 17 -5.95 -4.92 62.85
C ALA A 17 -7.10 -5.43 63.75
N THR A 18 -8.35 -5.39 63.26
CA THR A 18 -9.56 -5.73 64.02
C THR A 18 -10.26 -7.02 63.56
N GLY A 19 -9.99 -7.49 62.33
CA GLY A 19 -10.60 -8.68 61.74
C GLY A 19 -9.75 -9.96 61.89
N ASN A 20 -10.41 -11.10 62.09
CA ASN A 20 -9.84 -12.45 62.24
C ASN A 20 -9.18 -13.03 60.95
N ILE A 21 -8.43 -12.24 60.18
CA ILE A 21 -7.74 -12.68 58.96
C ILE A 21 -6.26 -12.95 59.26
N ALA A 22 -5.92 -14.19 59.60
CA ALA A 22 -4.54 -14.59 59.85
C ALA A 22 -3.66 -14.45 58.58
N PRO A 23 -2.42 -13.93 58.69
CA PRO A 23 -1.48 -13.85 57.56
C PRO A 23 -1.23 -15.24 56.96
N GLY A 24 -1.34 -15.38 55.63
CA GLY A 24 -1.00 -16.61 54.91
C GLY A 24 -2.17 -17.53 54.52
N LYS A 25 -3.41 -17.23 54.90
CA LYS A 25 -4.62 -17.92 54.40
C LYS A 25 -5.29 -17.15 53.25
N HIS A 26 -6.01 -17.86 52.37
CA HIS A 26 -6.84 -17.24 51.33
C HIS A 26 -7.88 -16.30 51.94
N VAL A 27 -8.03 -15.09 51.38
CA VAL A 27 -9.02 -14.12 51.86
C VAL A 27 -10.42 -14.59 51.44
N ASN A 28 -11.30 -14.84 52.41
CA ASN A 28 -12.69 -15.26 52.23
C ASN A 28 -13.65 -14.11 52.55
N ALA A 29 -13.44 -12.96 51.90
CA ALA A 29 -14.14 -11.71 52.22
C ALA A 29 -14.76 -11.05 50.97
N VAL A 30 -14.95 -11.83 49.90
CA VAL A 30 -15.62 -11.36 48.69
C VAL A 30 -16.88 -12.17 48.48
N ILE A 31 -17.98 -11.49 48.19
CA ILE A 31 -19.27 -12.11 47.84
C ILE A 31 -19.71 -11.63 46.47
N ASP A 32 -20.59 -12.38 45.85
CA ASP A 32 -21.31 -11.94 44.66
C ASP A 32 -22.83 -12.02 44.86
N ILE A 33 -23.55 -11.03 44.32
CA ILE A 33 -24.98 -10.81 44.57
C ILE A 33 -25.72 -10.33 43.32
N SER A 34 -27.04 -10.45 43.35
CA SER A 34 -27.96 -9.96 42.30
C SER A 34 -29.29 -9.49 42.91
N HIS A 35 -30.25 -9.08 42.07
CA HIS A 35 -31.62 -8.75 42.51
C HIS A 35 -32.31 -9.83 43.36
N TRP A 36 -31.90 -11.11 43.27
CA TRP A 36 -32.45 -12.19 44.10
C TRP A 36 -32.13 -12.08 45.60
N ASN A 37 -31.15 -11.24 45.97
CA ASN A 37 -30.83 -10.99 47.38
C ASN A 37 -31.73 -9.86 47.91
N GLU A 38 -32.93 -10.16 48.39
CA GLU A 38 -33.99 -9.15 48.62
C GLU A 38 -33.71 -8.14 49.76
N SER A 39 -32.95 -8.52 50.80
CA SER A 39 -32.58 -7.63 51.91
C SER A 39 -31.06 -7.57 52.04
N VAL A 40 -30.48 -6.38 51.84
CA VAL A 40 -29.02 -6.14 51.92
C VAL A 40 -28.73 -4.95 52.84
N ASP A 41 -28.14 -5.23 53.99
CA ASP A 41 -27.62 -4.23 54.94
C ASP A 41 -26.08 -4.21 54.87
N PHE A 42 -25.53 -3.23 54.15
CA PHE A 42 -24.08 -3.12 53.94
C PHE A 42 -23.29 -2.84 55.23
N LYS A 43 -23.91 -2.26 56.25
CA LYS A 43 -23.27 -2.03 57.54
C LYS A 43 -23.05 -3.35 58.27
N LEU A 44 -24.07 -4.21 58.30
CA LEU A 44 -23.95 -5.56 58.86
C LEU A 44 -22.99 -6.45 58.04
N VAL A 45 -22.98 -6.30 56.72
CA VAL A 45 -22.06 -7.02 55.82
C VAL A 45 -20.60 -6.65 56.10
N LYS A 46 -20.33 -5.38 56.34
CA LYS A 46 -19.01 -4.88 56.75
C LYS A 46 -18.61 -5.39 58.13
N GLU A 47 -19.52 -5.37 59.10
CA GLU A 47 -19.30 -5.92 60.44
C GLU A 47 -19.01 -7.43 60.43
N ASP A 48 -19.56 -8.16 59.45
CA ASP A 48 -19.29 -9.59 59.23
C ASP A 48 -17.94 -9.86 58.52
N GLY A 49 -17.19 -8.79 58.20
CA GLY A 49 -15.83 -8.86 57.65
C GLY A 49 -15.76 -9.01 56.13
N ILE A 50 -16.84 -8.70 55.40
CA ILE A 50 -16.81 -8.65 53.93
C ILE A 50 -16.12 -7.36 53.46
N LEU A 51 -15.17 -7.53 52.53
CA LEU A 51 -14.31 -6.46 52.01
C LEU A 51 -14.71 -6.05 50.59
N GLY A 52 -15.38 -6.91 49.83
CA GLY A 52 -15.77 -6.61 48.45
C GLY A 52 -16.98 -7.40 47.96
N ILE A 53 -17.69 -6.78 47.01
CA ILE A 53 -18.94 -7.28 46.46
C ILE A 53 -18.88 -7.20 44.94
N ILE A 54 -19.25 -8.28 44.24
CA ILE A 54 -19.41 -8.29 42.77
C ILE A 54 -20.91 -8.43 42.46
N HIS A 55 -21.52 -7.39 41.90
CA HIS A 55 -22.97 -7.33 41.67
C HIS A 55 -23.31 -7.50 40.19
N LYS A 56 -24.41 -8.19 39.87
CA LYS A 56 -24.95 -8.21 38.51
C LYS A 56 -25.33 -6.81 38.07
N ALA A 57 -24.76 -6.31 36.97
CA ALA A 57 -25.14 -5.00 36.44
C ALA A 57 -26.13 -5.15 35.29
N THR A 58 -25.81 -6.02 34.32
CA THR A 58 -26.58 -6.17 33.10
C THR A 58 -26.61 -7.61 32.58
N GLN A 59 -27.56 -7.88 31.69
CA GLN A 59 -27.68 -9.13 30.95
C GLN A 59 -28.14 -8.84 29.51
N GLY A 60 -27.43 -9.41 28.53
CA GLY A 60 -27.73 -9.18 27.11
C GLY A 60 -27.76 -7.69 26.75
N LEU A 61 -28.53 -7.35 25.72
CA LEU A 61 -28.54 -5.99 25.17
C LEU A 61 -29.43 -4.99 25.91
N LYS A 62 -30.29 -5.43 26.83
CA LYS A 62 -31.37 -4.57 27.37
C LYS A 62 -31.55 -4.63 28.88
N TYR A 63 -31.25 -5.76 29.53
CA TYR A 63 -31.56 -5.90 30.95
C TYR A 63 -30.52 -5.17 31.80
N VAL A 64 -31.01 -4.41 32.78
CA VAL A 64 -30.26 -3.75 33.85
C VAL A 64 -30.83 -4.25 35.16
N ASP A 65 -29.98 -4.65 36.10
CA ASP A 65 -30.41 -5.03 37.43
C ASP A 65 -30.89 -3.78 38.19
N GLY A 66 -32.17 -3.75 38.58
CA GLY A 66 -32.82 -2.57 39.15
C GLY A 66 -32.23 -2.12 40.49
N GLU A 67 -31.57 -3.01 41.22
CA GLU A 67 -30.95 -2.67 42.51
C GLU A 67 -29.48 -2.26 42.38
N TYR A 68 -28.84 -2.47 41.23
CA TYR A 68 -27.39 -2.28 41.03
C TYR A 68 -26.92 -0.86 41.43
N ALA A 69 -27.56 0.19 40.89
CA ALA A 69 -27.14 1.57 41.14
C ALA A 69 -27.32 1.98 42.61
N LYS A 70 -28.44 1.58 43.22
CA LYS A 70 -28.77 1.84 44.62
C LYS A 70 -27.79 1.15 45.57
N ARG A 71 -27.50 -0.13 45.31
CA ARG A 71 -26.59 -0.95 46.12
C ARG A 71 -25.15 -0.53 45.98
N ARG A 72 -24.71 -0.16 44.77
CA ARG A 72 -23.39 0.41 44.54
C ARG A 72 -23.15 1.61 45.45
N LYS A 73 -24.07 2.58 45.41
CA LYS A 73 -23.96 3.80 46.20
C LYS A 73 -23.90 3.49 47.71
N ALA A 74 -24.78 2.62 48.20
CA ALA A 74 -24.81 2.25 49.62
C ALA A 74 -23.55 1.48 50.07
N ALA A 75 -22.99 0.62 49.21
CA ALA A 75 -21.75 -0.09 49.50
C ALA A 75 -20.51 0.83 49.48
N GLU A 76 -20.47 1.78 48.54
CA GLU A 76 -19.40 2.79 48.44
C GLU A 76 -19.40 3.73 49.67
N GLU A 77 -20.56 4.13 50.17
CA GLU A 77 -20.72 4.92 51.41
C GLU A 77 -20.16 4.19 52.65
N GLU A 78 -20.26 2.85 52.67
CA GLU A 78 -19.69 2.00 53.73
C GLU A 78 -18.22 1.61 53.47
N GLY A 79 -17.62 2.05 52.36
CA GLY A 79 -16.22 1.77 52.00
C GLY A 79 -15.96 0.32 51.56
N ILE A 80 -16.99 -0.40 51.11
CA ILE A 80 -16.89 -1.76 50.57
C ILE A 80 -16.44 -1.70 49.11
N LEU A 81 -15.50 -2.56 48.70
CA LEU A 81 -15.03 -2.62 47.32
C LEU A 81 -16.12 -3.11 46.37
N TRP A 82 -16.24 -2.46 45.22
CA TRP A 82 -17.32 -2.75 44.27
C TRP A 82 -16.84 -3.39 42.96
N GLY A 83 -17.58 -4.39 42.52
CA GLY A 83 -17.46 -5.07 41.24
C GLY A 83 -18.80 -5.18 40.54
N ALA A 84 -18.74 -5.25 39.23
CA ALA A 84 -19.88 -5.38 38.35
C ALA A 84 -19.64 -6.56 37.41
N TYR A 85 -20.64 -7.42 37.23
CA TYR A 85 -20.59 -8.46 36.21
C TYR A 85 -21.71 -8.32 35.18
N HIS A 86 -21.40 -8.73 33.96
CA HIS A 86 -22.34 -8.85 32.85
C HIS A 86 -22.62 -10.33 32.58
N PHE A 87 -23.89 -10.73 32.62
CA PHE A 87 -24.30 -12.08 32.22
C PHE A 87 -24.35 -12.19 30.70
N GLY A 88 -23.39 -12.92 30.12
CA GLY A 88 -23.23 -13.05 28.69
C GLY A 88 -24.27 -13.98 28.05
N VAL A 89 -24.94 -13.51 27.02
CA VAL A 89 -25.89 -14.31 26.22
C VAL A 89 -25.49 -14.35 24.74
N GLY A 90 -26.16 -15.20 23.97
CA GLY A 90 -25.93 -15.40 22.53
C GLY A 90 -26.36 -14.23 21.63
N GLU A 91 -26.01 -13.00 22.01
CA GLU A 91 -26.23 -11.74 21.28
C GLU A 91 -24.89 -11.08 20.90
N ASN A 92 -24.91 -9.92 20.23
CA ASN A 92 -23.68 -9.24 19.81
C ASN A 92 -22.78 -8.88 21.01
N GLY A 93 -21.55 -9.40 21.05
CA GLY A 93 -20.63 -9.22 22.18
C GLY A 93 -20.15 -7.78 22.40
N LYS A 94 -19.94 -7.02 21.32
CA LYS A 94 -19.52 -5.62 21.40
C LYS A 94 -20.63 -4.74 21.95
N ASP A 95 -21.87 -4.98 21.55
CA ASP A 95 -23.02 -4.19 21.98
C ASP A 95 -23.41 -4.54 23.42
N GLN A 96 -23.29 -5.82 23.81
CA GLN A 96 -23.37 -6.26 25.21
C GLN A 96 -22.34 -5.52 26.10
N ALA A 97 -21.10 -5.36 25.62
CA ALA A 97 -20.08 -4.61 26.34
C ALA A 97 -20.37 -3.10 26.43
N ASN A 98 -20.97 -2.49 25.40
CA ASN A 98 -21.41 -1.09 25.48
C ASN A 98 -22.48 -0.91 26.54
N HIS A 99 -23.53 -1.72 26.50
CA HIS A 99 -24.63 -1.70 27.47
C HIS A 99 -24.14 -1.87 28.90
N PHE A 100 -23.22 -2.83 29.12
CA PHE A 100 -22.58 -3.03 30.41
C PHE A 100 -21.78 -1.81 30.88
N LEU A 101 -20.93 -1.24 30.04
CA LEU A 101 -20.09 -0.10 30.42
C LEU A 101 -20.91 1.18 30.65
N GLU A 102 -21.96 1.40 29.86
CA GLU A 102 -22.90 2.51 30.04
C GLU A 102 -23.63 2.41 31.38
N THR A 103 -24.08 1.21 31.75
CA THR A 103 -24.73 0.94 33.03
C THR A 103 -23.77 1.10 34.22
N VAL A 104 -22.51 0.66 34.06
CA VAL A 104 -21.48 0.83 35.10
C VAL A 104 -21.10 2.31 35.26
N GLY A 105 -21.13 3.13 34.20
CA GLY A 105 -20.78 4.55 34.28
C GLY A 105 -19.30 4.75 34.62
N ASP A 106 -19.02 5.49 35.71
CA ASP A 106 -17.63 5.59 36.20
C ASP A 106 -17.15 4.22 36.66
N HIS A 107 -16.21 3.68 35.89
CA HIS A 107 -15.64 2.37 36.07
C HIS A 107 -14.25 2.45 36.69
N SER A 108 -13.71 3.63 37.00
CA SER A 108 -12.34 3.83 37.51
C SER A 108 -11.98 2.94 38.70
N GLN A 109 -12.92 2.76 39.64
CA GLN A 109 -12.78 1.93 40.84
C GLN A 109 -13.66 0.67 40.84
N VAL A 110 -14.24 0.29 39.69
CA VAL A 110 -15.14 -0.87 39.58
C VAL A 110 -14.41 -2.06 38.95
N LEU A 111 -14.49 -3.22 39.60
CA LEU A 111 -14.02 -4.49 39.05
C LEU A 111 -14.99 -4.94 37.97
N LEU A 112 -14.52 -5.13 36.73
CA LEU A 112 -15.38 -5.53 35.61
C LEU A 112 -15.26 -7.04 35.39
N ALA A 113 -16.38 -7.74 35.28
CA ALA A 113 -16.41 -9.18 35.00
C ALA A 113 -17.39 -9.52 33.87
N LEU A 114 -17.02 -10.50 33.05
CA LEU A 114 -17.91 -11.18 32.12
C LEU A 114 -18.22 -12.56 32.69
N ASP A 115 -19.50 -12.80 32.90
CA ASP A 115 -20.05 -14.06 33.36
C ASP A 115 -20.40 -14.93 32.14
N ILE A 116 -19.71 -16.07 32.03
CA ILE A 116 -19.81 -17.05 30.95
C ILE A 116 -20.35 -18.35 31.53
N GLU A 117 -21.67 -18.45 31.57
CA GLU A 117 -22.40 -19.60 32.09
C GLU A 117 -23.58 -19.99 31.19
N GLU A 118 -24.25 -21.09 31.55
CA GLU A 118 -25.40 -21.60 30.83
C GLU A 118 -26.61 -20.68 31.01
N ASN A 119 -27.13 -20.17 29.90
CA ASN A 119 -28.35 -19.38 29.85
C ASN A 119 -29.57 -20.31 29.70
N GLN A 120 -30.17 -20.71 30.81
CA GLN A 120 -31.33 -21.61 30.84
C GLN A 120 -32.54 -21.07 30.05
N SER A 121 -32.64 -19.76 29.86
CA SER A 121 -33.75 -19.08 29.20
C SER A 121 -33.43 -18.61 27.77
N GLY A 122 -32.32 -19.03 27.17
CA GLY A 122 -31.95 -18.58 25.83
C GLY A 122 -30.64 -19.15 25.26
N LYS A 123 -30.07 -18.45 24.28
CA LYS A 123 -28.79 -18.86 23.69
C LYS A 123 -27.63 -18.48 24.61
N ASN A 124 -26.65 -19.39 24.72
CA ASN A 124 -25.39 -19.15 25.40
C ASN A 124 -24.50 -18.20 24.59
N ILE A 125 -23.65 -17.44 25.28
CA ILE A 125 -22.58 -16.67 24.63
C ILE A 125 -21.60 -17.63 23.96
N THR A 126 -21.10 -17.26 22.78
CA THR A 126 -20.06 -18.02 22.07
C THR A 126 -18.66 -17.49 22.40
N PRO A 127 -17.57 -18.28 22.19
CA PRO A 127 -16.20 -17.79 22.39
C PRO A 127 -15.90 -16.51 21.62
N LYS A 128 -16.39 -16.39 20.38
CA LYS A 128 -16.20 -15.19 19.56
C LYS A 128 -16.90 -13.96 20.13
N GLN A 129 -18.14 -14.11 20.60
CA GLN A 129 -18.88 -13.02 21.25
C GLN A 129 -18.21 -12.60 22.57
N ALA A 130 -17.71 -13.56 23.36
CA ALA A 130 -16.95 -13.26 24.57
C ALA A 130 -15.65 -12.49 24.25
N GLU A 131 -14.93 -12.87 23.19
CA GLU A 131 -13.76 -12.10 22.72
C GLU A 131 -14.13 -10.68 22.33
N ASP A 132 -15.22 -10.50 21.57
CA ASP A 132 -15.67 -9.19 21.13
C ASP A 132 -16.08 -8.30 22.32
N PHE A 133 -16.70 -8.89 23.35
CA PHE A 133 -16.99 -8.23 24.62
C PHE A 133 -15.71 -7.77 25.33
N VAL A 134 -14.77 -8.71 25.57
CA VAL A 134 -13.50 -8.44 26.25
C VAL A 134 -12.69 -7.37 25.51
N ASN A 135 -12.62 -7.47 24.18
CA ASN A 135 -11.94 -6.49 23.34
C ASN A 135 -12.57 -5.11 23.48
N ARG A 136 -13.90 -5.03 23.52
CA ARG A 136 -14.59 -3.75 23.68
C ARG A 136 -14.34 -3.14 25.06
N VAL A 137 -14.41 -3.93 26.13
CA VAL A 137 -14.07 -3.47 27.49
C VAL A 137 -12.63 -2.97 27.56
N TYR A 138 -11.68 -3.70 26.96
CA TYR A 138 -10.29 -3.28 26.90
C TYR A 138 -10.09 -1.98 26.10
N VAL A 139 -10.79 -1.83 24.97
CA VAL A 139 -10.73 -0.63 24.14
C VAL A 139 -11.22 0.62 24.88
N VAL A 140 -12.29 0.50 25.67
CA VAL A 140 -12.90 1.65 26.36
C VAL A 140 -12.15 1.97 27.65
N THR A 141 -11.82 0.95 28.44
CA THR A 141 -11.33 1.13 29.81
C THR A 141 -9.81 1.00 29.93
N GLY A 142 -9.16 0.38 28.94
CA GLY A 142 -7.76 -0.04 29.01
C GLY A 142 -7.54 -1.28 29.88
N ARG A 143 -8.57 -1.90 30.45
CA ARG A 143 -8.47 -3.00 31.42
C ARG A 143 -9.11 -4.27 30.86
N LEU A 144 -8.54 -5.43 31.19
CA LEU A 144 -9.15 -6.72 30.89
C LEU A 144 -10.18 -7.05 31.99
N PRO A 145 -11.44 -7.39 31.66
CA PRO A 145 -12.41 -7.85 32.64
C PRO A 145 -12.03 -9.25 33.14
N LEU A 146 -12.51 -9.60 34.34
CA LEU A 146 -12.47 -10.97 34.85
C LEU A 146 -13.37 -11.87 34.01
N ILE A 147 -12.97 -13.11 33.80
CA ILE A 147 -13.84 -14.15 33.23
C ILE A 147 -14.34 -15.01 34.38
N TYR A 148 -15.66 -15.07 34.50
CA TYR A 148 -16.35 -15.97 35.42
C TYR A 148 -16.93 -17.18 34.68
N GLY A 149 -16.88 -18.34 35.32
CA GLY A 149 -17.49 -19.57 34.84
C GLY A 149 -16.87 -20.84 35.42
N ASN A 150 -17.56 -21.96 35.25
CA ASN A 150 -17.06 -23.27 35.67
C ASN A 150 -16.11 -23.89 34.61
N ALA A 151 -15.24 -24.80 35.04
CA ALA A 151 -14.24 -25.40 34.15
C ALA A 151 -14.82 -26.23 32.99
N HIS A 152 -16.04 -26.75 33.15
CA HIS A 152 -16.71 -27.54 32.11
C HIS A 152 -17.21 -26.63 30.98
N PHE A 153 -17.84 -25.51 31.32
CA PHE A 153 -18.42 -24.58 30.36
C PHE A 153 -17.33 -23.78 29.64
N LEU A 154 -16.26 -23.42 30.35
CA LEU A 154 -15.12 -22.68 29.79
C LEU A 154 -14.16 -23.53 28.95
N LYS A 155 -14.40 -24.84 28.77
CA LYS A 155 -13.49 -25.75 28.05
C LYS A 155 -13.17 -25.30 26.61
N ASP A 156 -14.13 -24.66 25.96
CA ASP A 156 -14.06 -24.19 24.57
C ASP A 156 -13.76 -22.69 24.45
N PHE A 157 -13.57 -21.99 25.58
CA PHE A 157 -13.32 -20.54 25.64
C PHE A 157 -11.82 -20.19 25.79
N ALA A 158 -10.94 -21.18 25.61
CA ALA A 158 -9.50 -21.06 25.76
C ALA A 158 -8.80 -20.34 24.59
N THR A 159 -9.28 -19.16 24.20
CA THR A 159 -8.71 -18.40 23.08
C THR A 159 -7.49 -17.56 23.51
N PRO A 160 -6.63 -17.11 22.57
CA PRO A 160 -5.48 -16.27 22.90
C PRO A 160 -5.81 -14.92 23.55
N ILE A 161 -7.07 -14.47 23.42
CA ILE A 161 -7.56 -13.23 24.03
C ILE A 161 -8.12 -13.52 25.42
N LEU A 162 -9.04 -14.49 25.54
CA LEU A 162 -9.73 -14.79 26.79
C LEU A 162 -8.79 -15.34 27.86
N THR A 163 -7.79 -16.15 27.49
CA THR A 163 -6.81 -16.71 28.43
C THR A 163 -5.88 -15.67 29.08
N LYS A 164 -5.86 -14.43 28.57
CA LYS A 164 -5.17 -13.29 29.19
C LYS A 164 -5.99 -12.62 30.28
N CYS A 165 -7.31 -12.83 30.30
CA CYS A 165 -8.17 -12.28 31.34
C CYS A 165 -7.96 -13.01 32.67
N PRO A 166 -7.99 -12.30 33.81
CA PRO A 166 -7.95 -12.94 35.11
C PRO A 166 -9.19 -13.81 35.34
N LEU A 167 -8.98 -14.99 35.93
CA LEU A 167 -10.04 -15.99 36.09
C LEU A 167 -10.71 -15.90 37.47
N TRP A 168 -12.03 -15.86 37.46
CA TRP A 168 -12.92 -16.10 38.60
C TRP A 168 -13.61 -17.45 38.37
N VAL A 169 -13.18 -18.50 39.07
CA VAL A 169 -13.64 -19.87 38.77
C VAL A 169 -14.74 -20.33 39.72
N ALA A 170 -15.80 -20.95 39.20
CA ALA A 170 -16.82 -21.61 40.00
C ALA A 170 -16.50 -23.10 40.17
N ARG A 171 -16.42 -23.58 41.43
CA ARG A 171 -16.24 -25.00 41.75
C ARG A 171 -16.62 -25.32 43.20
N TRP A 172 -17.65 -26.14 43.40
CA TRP A 172 -18.06 -26.70 44.70
C TRP A 172 -17.30 -27.99 45.03
N GLY A 173 -16.22 -27.87 45.79
CA GLY A 173 -15.37 -28.99 46.24
C GLY A 173 -14.14 -28.49 46.99
N ASP A 174 -13.22 -29.38 47.37
CA ASP A 174 -12.10 -29.00 48.25
C ASP A 174 -11.00 -28.16 47.57
N LYS A 175 -10.99 -28.10 46.23
CA LYS A 175 -10.01 -27.35 45.44
C LYS A 175 -10.59 -26.85 44.11
N PRO A 176 -10.12 -25.70 43.57
CA PRO A 176 -10.53 -25.21 42.27
C PRO A 176 -9.98 -26.11 41.14
N ILE A 177 -10.72 -26.21 40.04
CA ILE A 177 -10.30 -26.88 38.81
C ILE A 177 -10.20 -25.80 37.73
N LEU A 178 -9.05 -25.66 37.09
CA LEU A 178 -8.84 -24.61 36.09
C LEU A 178 -9.30 -25.07 34.70
N PRO A 179 -10.04 -24.23 33.95
CA PRO A 179 -10.32 -24.47 32.55
C PRO A 179 -9.03 -24.49 31.73
N LYS A 180 -9.08 -25.17 30.57
CA LYS A 180 -7.96 -25.23 29.62
C LYS A 180 -7.48 -23.82 29.25
N GLY A 181 -6.17 -23.59 29.26
CA GLY A 181 -5.57 -22.30 28.89
C GLY A 181 -5.29 -21.34 30.06
N TRP A 182 -6.01 -21.46 31.18
CA TRP A 182 -5.68 -20.70 32.40
C TRP A 182 -4.77 -21.50 33.32
N ASN A 183 -3.68 -20.88 33.75
CA ASN A 183 -2.70 -21.49 34.68
C ASN A 183 -2.81 -20.94 36.11
N LYS A 184 -3.63 -19.90 36.33
CA LYS A 184 -3.85 -19.21 37.60
C LYS A 184 -5.28 -18.72 37.68
N TRP A 185 -5.85 -18.75 38.89
CA TRP A 185 -7.12 -18.12 39.24
C TRP A 185 -6.88 -16.94 40.19
N VAL A 186 -7.79 -15.96 40.17
CA VAL A 186 -7.78 -14.77 41.03
C VAL A 186 -8.84 -14.89 42.11
N LEU A 187 -10.06 -15.26 41.72
CA LEU A 187 -11.18 -15.55 42.61
C LEU A 187 -11.67 -16.98 42.41
N TRP A 188 -12.11 -17.62 43.48
CA TRP A 188 -12.73 -18.95 43.45
C TRP A 188 -14.04 -18.90 44.22
N GLN A 189 -15.15 -19.04 43.51
CA GLN A 189 -16.46 -19.27 44.09
C GLN A 189 -16.54 -20.74 44.51
N TYR A 190 -16.63 -20.96 45.83
CA TYR A 190 -16.57 -22.30 46.42
C TYR A 190 -17.89 -22.72 47.07
N THR A 191 -18.84 -21.80 47.19
CA THR A 191 -20.22 -22.04 47.66
C THR A 191 -21.20 -21.21 46.84
N ASP A 192 -22.38 -21.78 46.62
CA ASP A 192 -23.59 -21.21 46.00
C ASP A 192 -24.66 -20.81 47.05
N GLY A 193 -24.24 -20.66 48.31
CA GLY A 193 -25.15 -20.47 49.45
C GLY A 193 -25.88 -21.74 49.93
N GLU A 194 -25.84 -22.88 49.22
CA GLU A 194 -26.46 -24.13 49.70
C GLU A 194 -25.65 -24.79 50.83
N VAL A 195 -24.32 -24.62 50.81
CA VAL A 195 -23.39 -25.14 51.83
C VAL A 195 -23.12 -24.10 52.93
N ALA A 196 -23.96 -24.12 53.97
CA ALA A 196 -23.75 -23.63 55.34
C ALA A 196 -22.98 -22.31 55.62
N HIS A 197 -23.17 -21.25 54.82
CA HIS A 197 -22.62 -19.93 55.17
C HIS A 197 -23.62 -18.80 54.90
N GLU A 198 -24.21 -18.27 55.98
CA GLU A 198 -24.96 -17.01 55.96
C GLU A 198 -24.00 -15.83 56.17
N VAL A 199 -24.25 -14.73 55.47
CA VAL A 199 -23.59 -13.44 55.71
C VAL A 199 -24.58 -12.52 56.43
N LYS A 200 -24.16 -11.93 57.55
CA LYS A 200 -25.02 -11.00 58.29
C LYS A 200 -25.44 -9.83 57.39
N GLY A 201 -26.74 -9.54 57.37
CA GLY A 201 -27.30 -8.48 56.54
C GLY A 201 -27.67 -8.89 55.11
N ILE A 202 -27.39 -10.12 54.66
CA ILE A 202 -27.80 -10.63 53.33
C ILE A 202 -28.51 -12.00 53.43
N GLY A 203 -28.08 -12.87 54.34
CA GLY A 203 -28.52 -14.27 54.39
C GLY A 203 -27.63 -15.17 53.54
N ARG A 204 -28.21 -16.14 52.83
CA ARG A 204 -27.47 -17.08 51.97
C ARG A 204 -26.99 -16.35 50.71
N CYS A 205 -25.68 -16.37 50.46
CA CYS A 205 -25.08 -15.81 49.25
C CYS A 205 -23.78 -16.51 48.86
N ASP A 206 -23.33 -16.22 47.66
CA ASP A 206 -22.16 -16.85 47.06
C ASP A 206 -20.88 -16.26 47.64
N ARG A 207 -19.93 -17.13 48.01
CA ARG A 207 -18.66 -16.73 48.64
C ARG A 207 -17.47 -17.05 47.77
N ASN A 208 -16.57 -16.08 47.72
CA ASN A 208 -15.39 -16.09 46.88
C ASN A 208 -14.11 -16.00 47.70
N LYS A 209 -13.21 -16.96 47.49
CA LYS A 209 -11.83 -16.92 48.01
C LYS A 209 -10.93 -16.18 47.03
N PHE A 210 -10.02 -15.36 47.54
CA PHE A 210 -8.96 -14.74 46.74
C PHE A 210 -7.67 -15.58 46.75
N ASN A 211 -6.98 -15.68 45.61
CA ASN A 211 -5.74 -16.45 45.46
C ASN A 211 -4.49 -15.71 45.98
N GLY A 212 -4.46 -15.43 47.28
CA GLY A 212 -3.31 -14.80 47.93
C GLY A 212 -3.60 -14.28 49.32
N THR A 213 -2.57 -13.67 49.91
CA THR A 213 -2.69 -12.86 51.12
C THR A 213 -3.43 -11.56 50.83
N LEU A 214 -3.91 -10.90 51.88
CA LEU A 214 -4.58 -9.61 51.77
C LEU A 214 -3.71 -8.51 51.14
N GLU A 215 -2.41 -8.48 51.45
CA GLU A 215 -1.47 -7.55 50.80
C GLU A 215 -1.37 -7.81 49.29
N LYS A 216 -1.35 -9.09 48.89
CA LYS A 216 -1.37 -9.49 47.48
C LYS A 216 -2.71 -9.13 46.83
N MET A 217 -3.83 -9.26 47.54
CA MET A 217 -5.15 -8.81 47.07
C MET A 217 -5.15 -7.33 46.75
N LEU A 218 -4.62 -6.48 47.64
CA LEU A 218 -4.53 -5.03 47.41
C LEU A 218 -3.64 -4.68 46.21
N LYS A 219 -2.49 -5.37 46.06
CA LYS A 219 -1.62 -5.17 44.90
C LYS A 219 -2.29 -5.62 43.60
N THR A 220 -3.00 -6.74 43.62
CA THR A 220 -3.75 -7.26 42.47
C THR A 220 -4.92 -6.35 42.10
N LEU A 221 -5.68 -5.84 43.07
CA LEU A 221 -6.75 -4.87 42.82
C LEU A 221 -6.20 -3.56 42.25
N LYS A 222 -5.10 -3.01 42.80
CA LYS A 222 -4.41 -1.84 42.21
C LYS A 222 -3.98 -2.07 40.76
N GLN A 223 -3.48 -3.27 40.44
CA GLN A 223 -3.12 -3.63 39.07
C GLN A 223 -4.36 -3.73 38.16
N LEU A 224 -5.43 -4.36 38.64
CA LEU A 224 -6.70 -4.49 37.92
C LEU A 224 -7.37 -3.14 37.67
N PHE A 225 -7.18 -2.15 38.56
CA PHE A 225 -7.72 -0.79 38.39
C PHE A 225 -6.79 0.16 37.62
N SER A 226 -5.49 -0.13 37.52
CA SER A 226 -4.52 0.73 36.82
C SER A 226 -4.60 0.59 35.28
N LYS A 227 -4.58 1.71 34.55
CA LYS A 227 -4.40 1.70 33.08
C LYS A 227 -3.02 1.08 32.74
N PRO A 228 -2.91 0.18 31.75
CA PRO A 228 -1.63 -0.37 31.35
C PRO A 228 -0.71 0.76 30.90
N LYS A 229 0.51 0.80 31.45
CA LYS A 229 1.55 1.74 31.00
C LYS A 229 1.94 1.36 29.56
N ILE A 230 1.36 2.02 28.58
CA ILE A 230 1.86 1.98 27.20
C ILE A 230 3.20 2.70 27.24
N LYS A 231 4.31 1.97 27.12
CA LYS A 231 5.62 2.60 26.88
C LYS A 231 5.48 3.43 25.61
N SER A 232 5.67 4.75 25.70
CA SER A 232 5.77 5.58 24.50
C SER A 232 7.01 5.11 23.74
N SER A 233 6.81 4.66 22.51
CA SER A 233 7.91 4.52 21.56
C SER A 233 8.57 5.89 21.39
N ALA A 234 9.88 5.94 21.18
CA ALA A 234 10.59 7.19 20.86
C ALA A 234 10.05 7.86 19.58
N TRP A 235 9.38 7.09 18.72
CA TRP A 235 8.69 7.54 17.52
C TRP A 235 7.23 7.09 17.58
N ASP A 236 6.26 8.00 17.45
CA ASP A 236 4.83 7.66 17.51
C ASP A 236 4.43 6.55 16.52
N ALA A 237 5.07 6.51 15.34
CA ALA A 237 4.87 5.48 14.32
C ALA A 237 5.46 4.09 14.68
N GLY A 238 6.40 4.02 15.63
CA GLY A 238 6.93 2.77 16.18
C GLY A 238 6.11 2.25 17.38
N GLY A 239 5.07 2.97 17.78
CA GLY A 239 4.20 2.57 18.88
C GLY A 239 3.23 1.47 18.47
N SER A 240 3.11 0.43 19.29
CA SER A 240 2.13 -0.65 19.11
C SER A 240 0.71 -0.27 19.59
N GLY A 241 0.34 1.01 19.48
CA GLY A 241 -0.92 1.56 19.98
C GLY A 241 -2.12 1.20 19.09
N ARG A 242 -3.34 1.52 19.56
CA ARG A 242 -4.62 1.26 18.88
C ARG A 242 -4.65 1.68 17.40
N ARG A 243 -3.94 2.76 17.04
CA ARG A 243 -3.88 3.29 15.68
C ARG A 243 -3.09 2.40 14.71
N PHE A 244 -2.17 1.57 15.21
CA PHE A 244 -1.33 0.68 14.41
C PHE A 244 -1.67 -0.81 14.59
N PHE A 245 -2.73 -1.17 15.32
CA PHE A 245 -3.08 -2.58 15.59
C PHE A 245 -3.28 -3.40 14.30
N HIS A 246 -4.01 -2.84 13.33
CA HIS A 246 -4.22 -3.45 12.01
C HIS A 246 -3.14 -3.10 10.98
N PHE A 247 -2.20 -2.23 11.33
CA PHE A 247 -1.05 -1.91 10.49
C PHE A 247 0.08 -2.89 10.81
N GLN A 248 0.05 -4.03 10.13
CA GLN A 248 1.05 -5.11 10.25
C GLN A 248 1.98 -5.07 9.03
N PRO A 249 3.00 -4.18 9.01
CA PRO A 249 3.90 -4.08 7.87
C PRO A 249 4.76 -5.34 7.73
N GLU A 250 4.96 -5.78 6.49
CA GLU A 250 5.82 -6.91 6.20
C GLU A 250 7.31 -6.52 6.34
N THR A 251 8.08 -7.31 7.09
CA THR A 251 9.48 -6.98 7.44
C THR A 251 10.53 -7.62 6.53
N GLY A 252 10.09 -8.20 5.40
CA GLY A 252 10.95 -8.91 4.45
C GLY A 252 11.97 -8.02 3.73
N SER A 253 13.05 -8.66 3.24
CA SER A 253 13.92 -8.04 2.24
C SER A 253 13.13 -7.80 0.95
N ILE A 254 13.52 -6.80 0.15
CA ILE A 254 12.81 -6.50 -1.11
C ILE A 254 12.71 -7.72 -2.02
N ASN A 255 13.74 -8.57 -2.04
CA ASN A 255 13.75 -9.77 -2.87
C ASN A 255 12.75 -10.84 -2.38
N SER A 256 12.55 -10.95 -1.07
CA SER A 256 11.55 -11.85 -0.47
C SER A 256 10.11 -11.33 -0.62
N LEU A 257 9.92 -10.01 -0.57
CA LEU A 257 8.61 -9.40 -0.82
C LEU A 257 8.19 -9.58 -2.28
N LEU A 258 9.15 -9.42 -3.20
CA LEU A 258 8.89 -9.57 -4.64
C LEU A 258 8.72 -11.02 -5.08
N SER A 259 9.41 -12.00 -4.48
CA SER A 259 9.30 -13.40 -4.91
C SER A 259 7.86 -13.94 -4.87
N HIS A 260 7.02 -13.42 -3.97
CA HIS A 260 5.62 -13.85 -3.82
C HIS A 260 4.62 -13.01 -4.62
N SER A 261 4.94 -11.75 -4.91
CA SER A 261 3.98 -10.77 -5.43
C SER A 261 4.27 -10.26 -6.84
N LEU A 262 5.49 -10.47 -7.34
CA LEU A 262 5.97 -9.84 -8.59
C LEU A 262 5.13 -10.24 -9.81
N GLU A 263 4.76 -11.51 -9.95
CA GLU A 263 3.93 -12.01 -11.06
C GLU A 263 2.54 -11.35 -11.07
N THR A 264 1.90 -11.26 -9.91
CA THR A 264 0.60 -10.61 -9.72
C THR A 264 0.68 -9.10 -9.96
N LEU A 265 1.69 -8.43 -9.40
CA LEU A 265 1.91 -6.99 -9.59
C LEU A 265 2.11 -6.65 -11.07
N ARG A 266 2.93 -7.45 -11.77
CA ARG A 266 3.20 -7.27 -13.19
C ARG A 266 1.94 -7.47 -14.02
N SER A 267 1.23 -8.58 -13.82
CA SER A 267 0.00 -8.89 -14.55
C SER A 267 -1.06 -7.79 -14.39
N ARG A 268 -1.25 -7.30 -13.16
CA ARG A 268 -2.15 -6.17 -12.87
C ARG A 268 -1.69 -4.85 -13.49
N SER A 269 -0.39 -4.58 -13.47
CA SER A 269 0.19 -3.38 -14.09
C SER A 269 -0.05 -3.34 -15.59
N ARG A 270 0.29 -4.43 -16.29
CA ARG A 270 0.04 -4.56 -17.73
C ARG A 270 -1.44 -4.48 -18.07
N ASP A 271 -2.31 -5.10 -17.28
CA ASP A 271 -3.76 -5.03 -17.49
C ASP A 271 -4.31 -3.60 -17.36
N MET A 272 -3.86 -2.85 -16.34
CA MET A 272 -4.25 -1.45 -16.19
C MET A 272 -3.73 -0.60 -17.34
N VAL A 273 -2.50 -0.80 -17.81
CA VAL A 273 -1.98 -0.05 -18.96
C VAL A 273 -2.78 -0.31 -20.24
N ARG A 274 -3.32 -1.54 -20.43
CA ARG A 274 -4.16 -1.87 -21.59
C ARG A 274 -5.57 -1.28 -21.53
N LYS A 275 -6.17 -1.22 -20.34
CA LYS A 275 -7.60 -0.91 -20.17
C LYS A 275 -7.86 0.52 -19.70
N ASN A 276 -6.98 1.09 -18.89
CA ASN A 276 -7.18 2.38 -18.25
C ASN A 276 -6.32 3.46 -18.93
N SER A 277 -6.98 4.50 -19.44
CA SER A 277 -6.35 5.57 -20.21
C SER A 277 -5.35 6.40 -19.38
N TYR A 278 -5.63 6.63 -18.11
CA TYR A 278 -4.71 7.31 -17.20
C TYR A 278 -3.43 6.50 -16.99
N ALA A 279 -3.56 5.18 -16.78
CA ALA A 279 -2.43 4.28 -16.65
C ALA A 279 -1.55 4.27 -17.91
N ALA A 280 -2.16 4.18 -19.09
CA ALA A 280 -1.44 4.26 -20.38
C ALA A 280 -0.69 5.59 -20.51
N ASN A 281 -1.37 6.72 -20.25
CA ASN A 281 -0.77 8.05 -20.39
C ASN A 281 0.39 8.31 -19.40
N ILE A 282 0.34 7.73 -18.20
CA ILE A 282 1.48 7.78 -17.25
C ILE A 282 2.75 7.21 -17.89
N ILE A 283 2.63 6.02 -18.49
CA ILE A 283 3.77 5.35 -19.12
C ILE A 283 4.28 6.17 -20.31
N ASP A 284 3.37 6.58 -21.20
CA ASP A 284 3.72 7.33 -22.40
C ASP A 284 4.36 8.67 -22.08
N THR A 285 3.87 9.38 -21.05
CA THR A 285 4.46 10.63 -20.58
C THR A 285 5.90 10.43 -20.10
N ILE A 286 6.16 9.40 -19.29
CA ILE A 286 7.51 9.16 -18.76
C ILE A 286 8.46 8.72 -19.90
N VAL A 287 8.01 7.81 -20.77
CA VAL A 287 8.83 7.29 -21.89
C VAL A 287 9.16 8.40 -22.89
N SER A 288 8.17 9.18 -23.33
CA SER A 288 8.38 10.26 -24.30
C SER A 288 9.30 11.35 -23.78
N ASN A 289 9.23 11.69 -22.49
CA ASN A 289 10.09 12.72 -21.89
C ASN A 289 11.48 12.20 -21.51
N SER A 290 11.62 10.89 -21.28
CA SER A 290 12.91 10.30 -20.90
C SER A 290 13.71 9.80 -22.11
N VAL A 291 13.07 9.18 -23.09
CA VAL A 291 13.75 8.66 -24.29
C VAL A 291 13.50 9.55 -25.50
N GLY A 292 12.26 10.00 -25.70
CA GLY A 292 11.89 10.86 -26.83
C GLY A 292 12.29 10.24 -28.17
N THR A 293 13.05 10.99 -28.97
CA THR A 293 13.61 10.54 -30.25
C THR A 293 14.88 9.69 -30.11
N GLY A 294 15.27 9.35 -28.88
CA GLY A 294 16.44 8.56 -28.57
C GLY A 294 17.54 9.34 -27.84
N ILE A 295 18.30 8.61 -27.03
CA ILE A 295 19.52 9.07 -26.38
C ILE A 295 20.69 8.69 -27.29
N LYS A 296 21.39 9.69 -27.81
CA LYS A 296 22.41 9.52 -28.84
C LYS A 296 23.81 9.45 -28.23
N PRO A 297 24.70 8.58 -28.74
CA PRO A 297 26.11 8.64 -28.38
C PRO A 297 26.81 9.75 -29.15
N GLN A 298 27.74 10.44 -28.49
CA GLN A 298 28.70 11.35 -29.08
C GLN A 298 30.10 10.88 -28.69
N SER A 299 30.85 10.35 -29.66
CA SER A 299 32.22 9.85 -29.42
C SER A 299 33.14 10.96 -28.90
N LYS A 300 34.00 10.62 -27.94
CA LYS A 300 35.04 11.51 -27.39
C LYS A 300 36.46 11.12 -27.80
N ALA A 301 36.59 10.20 -28.75
CA ALA A 301 37.89 9.87 -29.33
C ALA A 301 38.61 11.12 -29.87
N LYS A 302 39.93 11.22 -29.66
CA LYS A 302 40.71 12.41 -30.05
C LYS A 302 40.71 12.67 -31.56
N ASP A 303 40.78 11.62 -32.36
CA ASP A 303 40.80 11.72 -33.82
C ASP A 303 39.41 12.06 -34.38
N ALA A 304 39.31 13.20 -35.08
CA ALA A 304 38.09 13.69 -35.70
C ALA A 304 37.62 12.81 -36.86
N GLU A 305 38.53 12.26 -37.66
CA GLU A 305 38.18 11.35 -38.76
C GLU A 305 37.63 10.04 -38.23
N PHE A 306 38.23 9.53 -37.15
CA PHE A 306 37.69 8.37 -36.44
C PHE A 306 36.29 8.64 -35.87
N ARG A 307 36.05 9.80 -35.22
CA ARG A 307 34.72 10.17 -34.72
C ARG A 307 33.67 10.17 -35.84
N LYS A 308 34.01 10.73 -37.00
CA LYS A 308 33.13 10.73 -38.18
C LYS A 308 32.78 9.32 -38.64
N LYS A 309 33.77 8.43 -38.80
CA LYS A 309 33.54 7.03 -39.19
C LYS A 309 32.68 6.27 -38.18
N VAL A 310 32.93 6.49 -36.88
CA VAL A 310 32.13 5.91 -35.80
C VAL A 310 30.68 6.36 -35.91
N GLN A 311 30.44 7.66 -36.12
CA GLN A 311 29.09 8.21 -36.26
C GLN A 311 28.36 7.64 -37.49
N GLU A 312 29.02 7.61 -38.65
CA GLU A 312 28.46 7.04 -39.89
C GLU A 312 28.14 5.55 -39.75
N LEU A 313 29.01 4.77 -39.10
CA LEU A 313 28.76 3.34 -38.85
C LEU A 313 27.64 3.14 -37.82
N TRP A 314 27.60 3.96 -36.77
CA TRP A 314 26.57 3.89 -35.74
C TRP A 314 25.18 4.12 -36.34
N LEU A 315 25.01 5.20 -37.13
CA LEU A 315 23.74 5.52 -37.78
C LEU A 315 23.28 4.45 -38.77
N ARG A 316 24.20 3.77 -39.47
CA ARG A 316 23.83 2.62 -40.30
C ARG A 316 23.37 1.44 -39.46
N TRP A 317 24.06 1.17 -38.36
CA TRP A 317 23.72 0.07 -37.48
C TRP A 317 22.42 0.28 -36.71
N THR A 318 22.00 1.52 -36.42
CA THR A 318 20.76 1.76 -35.66
C THR A 318 19.55 1.14 -36.32
N ASP A 319 19.49 1.10 -37.65
CA ASP A 319 18.38 0.52 -38.42
C ASP A 319 18.42 -1.02 -38.43
N GLU A 320 19.59 -1.61 -38.19
CA GLU A 320 19.81 -3.06 -38.14
C GLU A 320 19.78 -3.64 -36.72
N ALA A 321 19.70 -2.76 -35.71
CA ALA A 321 19.89 -3.12 -34.31
C ALA A 321 18.84 -4.09 -33.78
N ASP A 322 17.60 -4.05 -34.26
CA ASP A 322 16.52 -4.92 -33.79
C ASP A 322 16.55 -6.29 -34.48
N SER A 323 16.66 -7.34 -33.67
CA SER A 323 16.59 -8.72 -34.16
C SER A 323 15.23 -9.11 -34.73
N SER A 324 14.16 -8.38 -34.42
CA SER A 324 12.81 -8.59 -34.98
C SER A 324 12.55 -7.75 -36.24
N GLY A 325 13.38 -6.73 -36.52
CA GLY A 325 13.24 -5.84 -37.67
C GLY A 325 12.01 -4.91 -37.62
N VAL A 326 11.46 -4.66 -36.43
CA VAL A 326 10.27 -3.80 -36.25
C VAL A 326 10.66 -2.35 -35.96
N SER A 327 11.75 -2.13 -35.23
CA SER A 327 12.18 -0.82 -34.76
C SER A 327 13.67 -0.58 -35.02
N ASP A 328 14.08 0.69 -35.04
CA ASP A 328 15.48 1.09 -34.93
C ASP A 328 15.97 1.03 -33.46
N PHE A 329 17.26 1.28 -33.24
CA PHE A 329 17.86 1.33 -31.91
C PHE A 329 17.16 2.31 -30.95
N TYR A 330 16.68 3.45 -31.44
CA TYR A 330 16.05 4.47 -30.60
C TYR A 330 14.63 4.08 -30.18
N GLY A 331 13.85 3.46 -31.06
CA GLY A 331 12.58 2.85 -30.70
C GLY A 331 12.76 1.62 -29.79
N LEU A 332 13.87 0.88 -29.89
CA LEU A 332 14.22 -0.13 -28.88
C LEU A 332 14.50 0.50 -27.51
N GLN A 333 15.13 1.67 -27.42
CA GLN A 333 15.27 2.39 -26.14
C GLN A 333 13.90 2.71 -25.54
N ALA A 334 12.95 3.16 -26.37
CA ALA A 334 11.60 3.47 -25.92
C ALA A 334 10.87 2.21 -25.45
N LEU A 335 10.98 1.11 -26.20
CA LEU A 335 10.40 -0.19 -25.86
C LEU A 335 10.97 -0.73 -24.54
N VAL A 336 12.30 -0.71 -24.36
CA VAL A 336 12.97 -1.13 -23.13
C VAL A 336 12.51 -0.29 -21.94
N CYS A 337 12.43 1.04 -22.11
CA CYS A 337 11.96 1.95 -21.06
C CYS A 337 10.50 1.66 -20.70
N ARG A 338 9.63 1.50 -21.70
CA ARG A 338 8.22 1.14 -21.51
C ARG A 338 8.07 -0.18 -20.75
N SER A 339 8.71 -1.24 -21.23
CA SER A 339 8.66 -2.57 -20.61
C SER A 339 9.19 -2.56 -19.18
N MET A 340 10.23 -1.76 -18.88
CA MET A 340 10.72 -1.58 -17.52
C MET A 340 9.72 -0.85 -16.61
N ILE A 341 9.04 0.18 -17.09
CA ILE A 341 8.09 0.93 -16.25
C ILE A 341 6.83 0.10 -15.99
N GLU A 342 6.28 -0.52 -17.04
CA GLU A 342 5.07 -1.33 -17.01
C GLU A 342 5.30 -2.67 -16.28
N GLY A 343 6.37 -3.38 -16.64
CA GLY A 343 6.70 -4.72 -16.14
C GLY A 343 7.59 -4.74 -14.89
N GLY A 344 8.18 -3.59 -14.56
CA GLY A 344 9.14 -3.38 -13.47
C GLY A 344 10.60 -3.52 -13.88
N GLU A 345 10.86 -4.32 -14.91
CA GLU A 345 12.17 -4.61 -15.48
C GLU A 345 12.05 -4.99 -16.96
N CYS A 346 13.17 -4.99 -17.67
CA CYS A 346 13.26 -5.47 -19.03
C CYS A 346 14.57 -6.26 -19.20
N PHE A 347 14.56 -7.27 -20.05
CA PHE A 347 15.77 -7.98 -20.44
C PHE A 347 16.10 -7.66 -21.90
N VAL A 348 17.37 -7.52 -22.24
CA VAL A 348 17.82 -7.39 -23.62
C VAL A 348 18.93 -8.39 -23.85
N ARG A 349 18.73 -9.30 -24.80
CA ARG A 349 19.75 -10.25 -25.20
C ARG A 349 20.63 -9.63 -26.28
N LEU A 350 21.94 -9.60 -26.05
CA LEU A 350 22.94 -9.20 -27.02
C LEU A 350 23.23 -10.41 -27.93
N ARG A 351 22.77 -10.34 -29.17
CA ARG A 351 22.91 -11.43 -30.14
C ARG A 351 24.03 -11.12 -31.11
N THR A 352 25.20 -11.70 -30.87
CA THR A 352 26.28 -11.69 -31.88
C THR A 352 25.86 -12.56 -33.06
N ARG A 353 25.95 -11.99 -34.25
CA ARG A 353 25.53 -12.59 -35.52
C ARG A 353 26.73 -13.09 -36.32
N LYS A 354 26.48 -13.92 -37.32
CA LYS A 354 27.54 -14.34 -38.25
C LYS A 354 27.79 -13.21 -39.24
N ARG A 355 29.01 -13.08 -39.74
CA ARG A 355 29.31 -12.11 -40.82
C ARG A 355 28.48 -12.39 -42.08
N GLU A 356 28.17 -13.67 -42.33
CA GLU A 356 27.30 -14.12 -43.43
C GLU A 356 25.85 -13.57 -43.34
N ASP A 357 25.42 -13.10 -42.17
CA ASP A 357 24.07 -12.53 -41.99
C ASP A 357 23.93 -11.13 -42.63
N GLY A 358 25.00 -10.54 -43.15
CA GLY A 358 24.97 -9.32 -43.97
C GLY A 358 24.81 -7.99 -43.22
N LEU A 359 24.92 -7.99 -41.89
CA LEU A 359 24.83 -6.79 -41.06
C LEU A 359 26.11 -5.95 -41.14
N CYS A 360 25.99 -4.63 -41.09
CA CYS A 360 27.13 -3.72 -41.05
C CYS A 360 28.01 -3.93 -39.80
N VAL A 361 27.39 -4.22 -38.65
CA VAL A 361 28.08 -4.70 -37.44
C VAL A 361 27.34 -5.94 -36.97
N PRO A 362 28.02 -7.08 -36.67
CA PRO A 362 27.38 -8.36 -36.38
C PRO A 362 26.78 -8.42 -34.96
N LEU A 363 25.91 -7.46 -34.63
CA LEU A 363 25.22 -7.34 -33.36
C LEU A 363 23.75 -6.99 -33.60
N GLN A 364 22.86 -7.76 -32.99
CA GLN A 364 21.45 -7.41 -32.87
C GLN A 364 21.01 -7.51 -31.41
N LEU A 365 19.96 -6.77 -31.09
CA LEU A 365 19.34 -6.69 -29.78
C LEU A 365 18.00 -7.42 -29.86
N GLN A 366 17.75 -8.28 -28.88
CA GLN A 366 16.45 -8.90 -28.68
C GLN A 366 15.90 -8.44 -27.35
N VAL A 367 14.89 -7.58 -27.40
CA VAL A 367 14.17 -7.12 -26.20
C VAL A 367 13.23 -8.23 -25.74
N LEU A 368 13.31 -8.57 -24.46
CA LEU A 368 12.57 -9.65 -23.83
C LEU A 368 11.79 -9.09 -22.65
N GLU A 369 10.53 -9.47 -22.57
CA GLU A 369 9.67 -9.14 -21.46
C GLU A 369 10.16 -9.79 -20.15
N SER A 370 9.75 -9.21 -19.01
CA SER A 370 10.19 -9.66 -17.68
C SER A 370 9.85 -11.12 -17.39
N GLU A 371 8.78 -11.63 -17.98
CA GLU A 371 8.22 -12.97 -17.84
C GLU A 371 9.13 -14.04 -18.43
N HIS A 372 10.01 -13.70 -19.38
CA HIS A 372 11.00 -14.66 -19.90
C HIS A 372 11.95 -15.14 -18.81
N LEU A 373 12.19 -14.37 -17.75
CA LEU A 373 13.04 -14.82 -16.65
C LEU A 373 12.26 -15.72 -15.69
N ASP A 374 12.75 -16.94 -15.52
CA ASP A 374 12.17 -17.95 -14.63
C ASP A 374 12.27 -17.53 -13.16
N ASN A 375 11.22 -16.87 -12.66
CA ASN A 375 11.14 -16.39 -11.28
C ASN A 375 11.04 -17.51 -10.24
N LYS A 376 10.71 -18.74 -10.64
CA LYS A 376 10.54 -19.89 -9.73
C LYS A 376 11.86 -20.63 -9.51
N SER A 377 12.82 -20.48 -10.41
CA SER A 377 14.15 -21.07 -10.27
C SER A 377 14.92 -20.48 -9.08
N ASN A 378 15.03 -21.29 -8.02
CA ASN A 378 15.75 -20.98 -6.79
C ASN A 378 16.45 -22.25 -6.29
N GLN A 379 17.77 -22.32 -6.45
CA GLN A 379 18.54 -23.48 -6.03
C GLN A 379 20.02 -23.13 -5.80
N THR A 380 20.68 -23.92 -4.95
CA THR A 380 22.14 -23.87 -4.82
C THR A 380 22.74 -24.94 -5.72
N LEU A 381 23.60 -24.53 -6.65
CA LEU A 381 24.26 -25.42 -7.61
C LEU A 381 25.46 -26.13 -6.97
N GLY A 382 25.83 -27.29 -7.51
CA GLY A 382 26.94 -28.12 -6.99
C GLY A 382 28.31 -27.43 -7.01
N ASN A 383 28.50 -26.41 -7.85
CA ASN A 383 29.70 -25.57 -7.87
C ASN A 383 29.72 -24.49 -6.74
N GLY A 384 28.63 -24.36 -5.99
CA GLY A 384 28.45 -23.35 -4.94
C GLY A 384 27.90 -22.01 -5.44
N ASN A 385 27.52 -21.89 -6.71
CA ASN A 385 26.72 -20.76 -7.20
C ASN A 385 25.29 -20.88 -6.66
N VAL A 386 24.60 -19.75 -6.56
CA VAL A 386 23.22 -19.72 -6.06
C VAL A 386 22.33 -19.04 -7.09
N ILE A 387 21.25 -19.73 -7.48
CA ILE A 387 20.19 -19.16 -8.31
C ILE A 387 19.13 -18.57 -7.40
N ARG A 388 18.77 -17.30 -7.64
CA ARG A 388 17.68 -16.60 -6.95
C ARG A 388 16.79 -15.92 -7.97
N ASN A 389 15.51 -16.24 -7.97
CA ASN A 389 14.50 -15.71 -8.88
C ASN A 389 14.96 -15.71 -10.36
N GLY A 390 15.59 -16.82 -10.79
CA GLY A 390 16.08 -17.00 -12.16
C GLY A 390 17.47 -16.41 -12.47
N ILE A 391 18.12 -15.77 -11.50
CA ILE A 391 19.46 -15.17 -11.69
C ILE A 391 20.50 -15.99 -10.93
N GLU A 392 21.54 -16.45 -11.63
CA GLU A 392 22.67 -17.15 -11.04
C GLU A 392 23.71 -16.17 -10.52
N PHE A 393 24.12 -16.35 -9.28
CA PHE A 393 25.18 -15.59 -8.65
C PHE A 393 26.37 -16.50 -8.31
N ASN A 394 27.57 -16.02 -8.59
CA ASN A 394 28.79 -16.66 -8.12
C ASN A 394 29.02 -16.39 -6.62
N ARG A 395 30.05 -17.00 -6.04
CA ARG A 395 30.38 -16.87 -4.60
C ARG A 395 30.73 -15.43 -4.17
N LEU A 396 31.11 -14.57 -5.12
CA LEU A 396 31.39 -13.15 -4.89
C LEU A 396 30.13 -12.28 -5.01
N GLY A 397 28.97 -12.87 -5.32
CA GLY A 397 27.71 -12.16 -5.50
C GLY A 397 27.56 -11.47 -6.86
N GLN A 398 28.42 -11.77 -7.84
CA GLN A 398 28.31 -11.25 -9.21
C GLN A 398 27.34 -12.13 -10.01
N LYS A 399 26.63 -11.52 -10.96
CA LYS A 399 25.69 -12.23 -11.85
C LYS A 399 26.49 -13.04 -12.87
N GLU A 400 26.25 -14.35 -12.91
CA GLU A 400 26.96 -15.29 -13.79
C GLU A 400 26.09 -15.69 -15.00
N ALA A 401 24.79 -15.87 -14.78
CA ALA A 401 23.84 -16.30 -15.81
C ALA A 401 22.40 -15.94 -15.46
N TYR A 402 21.53 -15.98 -16.47
CA TYR A 402 20.08 -15.84 -16.38
C TYR A 402 19.39 -17.09 -16.92
N TYR A 403 18.31 -17.52 -16.29
CA TYR A 403 17.51 -18.67 -16.73
C TYR A 403 16.28 -18.16 -17.48
N LEU A 404 16.36 -18.15 -18.82
CA LEU A 404 15.37 -17.53 -19.69
C LEU A 404 14.55 -18.58 -20.45
N PHE A 405 13.23 -18.43 -20.49
CA PHE A 405 12.35 -19.18 -21.39
C PHE A 405 12.55 -18.72 -22.84
N ARG A 406 12.51 -19.66 -23.77
CA ARG A 406 12.71 -19.38 -25.21
C ARG A 406 11.52 -18.63 -25.80
N GLU A 407 10.32 -19.06 -25.43
CA GLU A 407 9.06 -18.41 -25.79
C GLU A 407 8.49 -17.70 -24.56
N HIS A 408 7.61 -16.73 -24.81
CA HIS A 408 6.96 -16.01 -23.74
C HIS A 408 6.00 -16.95 -22.98
N PRO A 409 6.05 -17.03 -21.63
CA PRO A 409 5.20 -17.95 -20.88
C PRO A 409 3.68 -17.77 -21.07
N GLY A 410 3.25 -16.60 -21.54
CA GLY A 410 1.86 -16.31 -21.91
C GLY A 410 1.36 -17.03 -23.18
N GLU A 411 2.25 -17.59 -24.00
CA GLU A 411 1.91 -18.31 -25.25
C GLU A 411 1.43 -19.76 -24.99
N GLY A 412 1.34 -20.18 -23.73
CA GLY A 412 0.88 -21.51 -23.30
C GLY A 412 1.92 -22.63 -23.42
N SER A 413 2.66 -22.71 -24.54
CA SER A 413 3.72 -23.71 -24.74
C SER A 413 5.10 -23.06 -24.85
N PHE A 414 5.85 -23.01 -23.74
CA PHE A 414 7.11 -22.24 -23.66
C PHE A 414 8.36 -23.04 -23.26
N GLY A 415 8.21 -24.33 -22.96
CA GLY A 415 9.32 -25.23 -22.62
C GLY A 415 10.04 -24.90 -21.31
N GLU A 416 11.18 -25.54 -21.06
CA GLU A 416 12.03 -25.27 -19.90
C GLU A 416 12.91 -24.03 -20.09
N SER A 417 13.27 -23.39 -18.98
CA SER A 417 14.19 -22.26 -18.98
C SER A 417 15.62 -22.69 -19.33
N VAL A 418 16.33 -21.87 -20.10
CA VAL A 418 17.70 -22.13 -20.55
C VAL A 418 18.66 -21.17 -19.87
N ARG A 419 19.80 -21.69 -19.43
CA ARG A 419 20.89 -20.88 -18.86
C ARG A 419 21.57 -20.07 -19.97
N VAL A 420 21.51 -18.74 -19.86
CA VAL A 420 22.17 -17.77 -20.75
C VAL A 420 23.24 -17.01 -19.96
N PRO A 421 24.49 -16.89 -20.46
CA PRO A 421 25.54 -16.14 -19.77
C PRO A 421 25.16 -14.68 -19.50
N ALA A 422 25.56 -14.14 -18.34
CA ALA A 422 25.24 -12.76 -17.97
C ALA A 422 25.86 -11.71 -18.92
N ASN A 423 26.98 -12.03 -19.58
CA ASN A 423 27.60 -11.14 -20.56
C ASN A 423 26.75 -10.91 -21.81
N ASP A 424 25.80 -11.80 -22.10
CA ASP A 424 24.90 -11.70 -23.26
C ASP A 424 23.51 -11.15 -22.88
N VAL A 425 23.30 -10.75 -21.63
CA VAL A 425 21.99 -10.30 -21.12
C VAL A 425 22.13 -8.99 -20.36
N LEU A 426 21.46 -7.96 -20.85
CA LEU A 426 21.25 -6.72 -20.12
C LEU A 426 19.97 -6.85 -19.31
N HIS A 427 20.05 -6.55 -18.02
CA HIS A 427 18.91 -6.57 -17.10
C HIS A 427 18.64 -5.15 -16.63
N ILE A 428 17.61 -4.54 -17.21
CA ILE A 428 17.30 -3.13 -17.05
C ILE A 428 16.21 -2.98 -15.99
N TYR A 429 16.53 -2.34 -14.87
CA TYR A 429 15.56 -2.01 -13.82
C TYR A 429 16.03 -0.84 -12.96
N ARG A 430 15.08 -0.14 -12.35
CA ARG A 430 15.37 0.91 -11.36
C ARG A 430 15.46 0.31 -9.94
N PRO A 431 16.65 0.22 -9.33
CA PRO A 431 16.76 -0.23 -7.94
C PRO A 431 16.17 0.82 -6.98
N LEU A 432 15.27 0.39 -6.09
CA LEU A 432 14.64 1.22 -5.07
C LEU A 432 15.17 0.94 -3.66
N ARG A 433 15.69 -0.28 -3.43
CA ARG A 433 16.30 -0.69 -2.16
C ARG A 433 17.68 -1.31 -2.41
N PRO A 434 18.64 -1.15 -1.47
CA PRO A 434 19.94 -1.82 -1.56
C PRO A 434 19.79 -3.33 -1.70
N GLY A 435 20.61 -3.95 -2.58
CA GLY A 435 20.60 -5.40 -2.82
C GLY A 435 19.38 -5.93 -3.60
N GLN A 436 18.55 -5.06 -4.17
CA GLN A 436 17.42 -5.45 -5.02
C GLN A 436 17.91 -6.11 -6.31
N ILE A 437 17.44 -7.34 -6.57
CA ILE A 437 17.85 -8.12 -7.75
C ILE A 437 16.79 -8.17 -8.85
N ARG A 438 15.55 -7.72 -8.60
CA ARG A 438 14.43 -7.72 -9.55
C ARG A 438 13.75 -6.36 -9.55
N GLY A 439 13.20 -5.95 -10.69
CA GLY A 439 12.44 -4.70 -10.81
C GLY A 439 11.03 -4.77 -10.22
N VAL A 440 10.42 -3.60 -10.01
CA VAL A 440 9.03 -3.46 -9.50
C VAL A 440 8.25 -2.59 -10.47
N PRO A 441 7.07 -3.03 -10.96
CA PRO A 441 6.21 -2.20 -11.80
C PRO A 441 5.97 -0.83 -11.17
N TRP A 442 6.11 0.23 -11.94
CA TRP A 442 6.12 1.59 -11.36
C TRP A 442 4.74 2.03 -10.89
N LEU A 443 3.68 1.43 -11.44
CA LEU A 443 2.30 1.67 -11.02
C LEU A 443 1.95 1.00 -9.69
N SER A 444 2.82 0.17 -9.10
CA SER A 444 2.49 -0.68 -7.94
C SER A 444 1.87 0.08 -6.75
N SER A 445 2.27 1.33 -6.51
CA SER A 445 1.72 2.17 -5.44
C SER A 445 0.32 2.72 -5.72
N VAL A 446 -0.08 2.81 -6.98
CA VAL A 446 -1.34 3.41 -7.44
C VAL A 446 -2.30 2.41 -8.08
N LEU A 447 -1.88 1.16 -8.36
CA LEU A 447 -2.69 0.16 -9.08
C LEU A 447 -4.07 -0.05 -8.47
N LEU A 448 -4.15 -0.24 -7.15
CA LEU A 448 -5.43 -0.44 -6.48
C LEU A 448 -6.32 0.80 -6.62
N LYS A 449 -5.74 1.99 -6.52
CA LYS A 449 -6.48 3.25 -6.69
C LYS A 449 -6.97 3.42 -8.12
N LEU A 450 -6.16 3.11 -9.13
CA LEU A 450 -6.56 3.13 -10.53
C LEU A 450 -7.75 2.20 -10.75
N TYR A 451 -7.66 0.96 -10.27
CA TYR A 451 -8.73 -0.04 -10.40
C TYR A 451 -10.03 0.39 -9.72
N GLU A 452 -9.98 0.83 -8.47
CA GLU A 452 -11.19 1.27 -7.74
C GLU A 452 -11.79 2.55 -8.33
N LEU A 453 -10.96 3.44 -8.87
CA LEU A 453 -11.44 4.67 -9.51
C LEU A 453 -12.13 4.40 -10.85
N ASP A 454 -11.61 3.45 -11.62
CA ASP A 454 -12.21 2.97 -12.88
C ASP A 454 -13.62 2.41 -12.63
N GLN A 455 -13.75 1.54 -11.62
CA GLN A 455 -15.04 0.98 -11.19
C GLN A 455 -16.00 2.04 -10.69
N TYR A 456 -15.50 3.06 -10.00
CA TYR A 456 -16.32 4.17 -9.54
C TYR A 456 -16.84 5.03 -10.69
N ASP A 457 -16.01 5.37 -11.68
CA ASP A 457 -16.42 6.13 -12.86
C ASP A 457 -17.46 5.35 -13.68
N ASP A 458 -17.24 4.04 -13.90
CA ASP A 458 -18.21 3.15 -14.54
C ASP A 458 -19.56 3.12 -13.78
N ALA A 459 -19.52 3.03 -12.45
CA ALA A 459 -20.74 3.05 -11.64
C ALA A 459 -21.49 4.39 -11.75
N GLU A 460 -20.79 5.51 -11.77
CA GLU A 460 -21.40 6.84 -11.97
C GLU A 460 -21.95 7.00 -13.39
N LEU A 461 -21.28 6.45 -14.42
CA LEU A 461 -21.80 6.43 -15.79
C LEU A 461 -23.08 5.59 -15.90
N VAL A 462 -23.09 4.38 -15.32
CA VAL A 462 -24.27 3.52 -15.27
C VAL A 462 -25.40 4.22 -14.52
N ARG A 463 -25.10 4.86 -13.39
CA ARG A 463 -26.09 5.62 -12.63
C ARG A 463 -26.65 6.78 -13.42
N LYS A 464 -25.82 7.58 -14.10
CA LYS A 464 -26.28 8.69 -14.96
C LYS A 464 -27.13 8.17 -16.12
N LYS A 465 -26.75 7.03 -16.71
CA LYS A 465 -27.56 6.36 -17.73
C LYS A 465 -28.92 5.95 -17.16
N THR A 466 -28.96 5.35 -15.97
CA THR A 466 -30.20 4.96 -15.29
C THR A 466 -31.03 6.15 -14.85
N ALA A 467 -30.43 7.25 -14.40
CA ALA A 467 -31.13 8.48 -14.09
C ALA A 467 -31.72 9.16 -15.34
N ALA A 468 -31.06 9.03 -16.49
CA ALA A 468 -31.59 9.47 -17.77
C ALA A 468 -32.70 8.55 -18.32
N MET A 469 -32.75 7.29 -17.86
CA MET A 469 -33.87 6.39 -18.11
C MET A 469 -34.99 6.75 -17.13
N PHE A 470 -36.04 7.41 -17.60
CA PHE A 470 -37.24 7.67 -16.79
C PHE A 470 -37.92 6.33 -16.46
N ALA A 471 -37.60 5.73 -15.32
CA ALA A 471 -38.31 4.58 -14.79
C ALA A 471 -39.58 5.08 -14.08
N GLY A 472 -40.72 4.95 -14.76
CA GLY A 472 -42.05 5.23 -14.22
C GLY A 472 -42.71 3.94 -13.74
N PHE A 473 -43.19 3.92 -12.50
CA PHE A 473 -44.10 2.88 -12.02
C PHE A 473 -45.53 3.32 -12.30
N ILE A 474 -46.27 2.53 -13.05
CA ILE A 474 -47.70 2.74 -13.24
C ILE A 474 -48.41 2.23 -11.98
N THR A 475 -49.11 3.12 -11.29
CA THR A 475 -49.95 2.80 -10.14
C THR A 475 -51.42 2.89 -10.55
N ARG A 476 -52.19 1.83 -10.30
CA ARG A 476 -53.63 1.76 -10.56
C ARG A 476 -54.40 1.51 -9.26
N LEU A 477 -55.67 1.91 -9.22
CA LEU A 477 -56.56 1.75 -8.06
C LEU A 477 -57.28 0.37 -8.01
N ASP A 478 -57.34 -0.37 -9.12
CA ASP A 478 -58.10 -1.62 -9.24
C ASP A 478 -57.21 -2.82 -9.68
N PRO A 479 -57.08 -3.90 -8.88
CA PRO A 479 -56.19 -5.03 -9.17
C PRO A 479 -56.62 -5.99 -10.29
N GLU A 480 -57.87 -5.94 -10.78
CA GLU A 480 -58.49 -7.04 -11.56
C GLU A 480 -58.69 -6.77 -13.08
N ALA A 481 -58.17 -5.69 -13.64
CA ALA A 481 -58.36 -5.37 -15.07
C ALA A 481 -57.27 -6.00 -15.98
N ASN A 482 -57.69 -6.83 -16.95
CA ASN A 482 -56.79 -7.47 -17.93
C ASN A 482 -56.17 -6.45 -18.92
N ILE A 483 -54.87 -6.63 -19.19
CA ILE A 483 -54.05 -5.77 -20.08
C ILE A 483 -54.14 -6.26 -21.53
N LEU A 484 -54.31 -5.33 -22.48
CA LEU A 484 -54.07 -5.60 -23.90
C LEU A 484 -52.62 -5.22 -24.25
N GLY A 485 -51.74 -6.21 -24.46
CA GLY A 485 -50.36 -5.99 -24.93
C GLY A 485 -49.22 -6.51 -24.03
N GLU A 486 -49.47 -7.45 -23.11
CA GLU A 486 -48.40 -8.05 -22.30
C GLU A 486 -47.35 -8.78 -23.16
N ALA A 487 -46.09 -8.33 -23.06
CA ALA A 487 -44.95 -9.19 -23.31
C ALA A 487 -44.85 -10.22 -22.17
N GLN A 488 -44.48 -11.46 -22.49
CA GLN A 488 -44.46 -12.57 -21.53
C GLN A 488 -43.67 -12.24 -20.26
N ALA A 489 -44.31 -12.42 -19.11
CA ALA A 489 -43.69 -12.32 -17.80
C ALA A 489 -42.59 -13.39 -17.61
N ASN A 490 -41.47 -13.00 -17.03
CA ASN A 490 -40.45 -13.91 -16.50
C ASN A 490 -40.89 -14.52 -15.16
N GLU A 491 -40.20 -15.58 -14.70
CA GLU A 491 -40.55 -16.47 -13.55
C GLU A 491 -40.86 -15.80 -12.19
N HIS A 492 -40.77 -14.47 -12.09
CA HIS A 492 -41.08 -13.70 -10.89
C HIS A 492 -42.28 -12.73 -11.07
N GLY A 493 -43.04 -12.85 -12.15
CA GLY A 493 -44.33 -12.15 -12.32
C GLY A 493 -44.23 -10.65 -12.59
N VAL A 494 -43.08 -10.15 -13.07
CA VAL A 494 -42.90 -8.73 -13.40
C VAL A 494 -42.85 -8.57 -14.93
N ALA A 495 -43.88 -7.96 -15.53
CA ALA A 495 -43.85 -7.57 -16.92
C ALA A 495 -42.94 -6.34 -17.10
N LEU A 496 -41.70 -6.55 -17.52
CA LEU A 496 -40.77 -5.48 -17.92
C LEU A 496 -41.09 -5.08 -19.37
N SER A 497 -41.93 -4.06 -19.55
CA SER A 497 -41.97 -3.33 -20.82
C SER A 497 -40.71 -2.46 -20.88
N GLY A 498 -39.85 -2.67 -21.88
CA GLY A 498 -38.60 -1.93 -22.03
C GLY A 498 -38.88 -0.46 -22.31
N LEU A 499 -38.67 0.41 -21.33
CA LEU A 499 -38.69 1.86 -21.52
C LEU A 499 -37.34 2.31 -22.07
N GLU A 500 -37.33 2.87 -23.27
CA GLU A 500 -36.18 3.57 -23.84
C GLU A 500 -36.27 5.09 -23.55
N PRO A 501 -35.16 5.83 -23.49
CA PRO A 501 -35.19 7.26 -23.27
C PRO A 501 -36.05 7.99 -24.33
N GLY A 502 -37.11 8.69 -23.88
CA GLY A 502 -38.00 9.47 -24.74
C GLY A 502 -39.30 8.78 -25.16
N THR A 503 -39.58 7.56 -24.70
CA THR A 503 -40.87 6.89 -24.94
C THR A 503 -41.94 7.37 -23.95
N MET A 504 -43.12 7.81 -24.44
CA MET A 504 -44.30 8.09 -23.60
C MET A 504 -45.33 6.97 -23.75
N GLN A 505 -45.78 6.39 -22.64
CA GLN A 505 -46.84 5.39 -22.61
C GLN A 505 -48.18 6.06 -22.32
N LEU A 506 -49.20 5.74 -23.12
CA LEU A 506 -50.59 6.19 -22.87
C LEU A 506 -51.17 5.48 -21.63
N LEU A 507 -51.87 6.24 -20.80
CA LEU A 507 -52.49 5.78 -19.54
C LEU A 507 -54.02 5.68 -19.69
N ASP A 508 -54.64 4.65 -19.10
CA ASP A 508 -56.09 4.55 -18.99
C ASP A 508 -56.63 5.49 -17.88
N PRO A 509 -57.95 5.80 -17.87
CA PRO A 509 -58.54 6.65 -16.85
C PRO A 509 -58.37 6.08 -15.42
N GLY A 510 -57.65 6.81 -14.56
CA GLY A 510 -57.41 6.43 -13.17
C GLY A 510 -56.01 5.87 -12.86
N GLU A 511 -55.13 5.81 -13.85
CA GLU A 511 -53.71 5.45 -13.66
C GLU A 511 -52.84 6.68 -13.40
N ASP A 512 -51.82 6.51 -12.56
CA ASP A 512 -50.81 7.53 -12.27
C ASP A 512 -49.39 6.97 -12.44
N ILE A 513 -48.47 7.79 -12.95
CA ILE A 513 -47.06 7.42 -13.13
C ILE A 513 -46.25 8.04 -11.99
N LYS A 514 -45.58 7.19 -11.21
CA LYS A 514 -44.58 7.63 -10.23
C LYS A 514 -43.18 7.38 -10.78
N PHE A 515 -42.44 8.46 -11.03
CA PHE A 515 -41.03 8.37 -11.40
C PHE A 515 -40.17 8.11 -10.17
N SER A 516 -39.22 7.18 -10.27
CA SER A 516 -38.13 7.12 -9.29
C SER A 516 -37.15 8.25 -9.59
N GLU A 517 -36.97 9.19 -8.65
CA GLU A 517 -35.89 10.18 -8.71
C GLU A 517 -34.65 9.60 -8.02
N PRO A 518 -33.66 9.05 -8.75
CA PRO A 518 -32.39 8.73 -8.13
C PRO A 518 -31.80 10.02 -7.57
N SER A 519 -31.47 10.03 -6.27
CA SER A 519 -30.85 11.17 -5.60
C SER A 519 -29.63 11.62 -6.38
N ASP A 520 -29.48 12.92 -6.65
CA ASP A 520 -28.32 13.46 -7.37
C ASP A 520 -27.12 13.61 -6.42
N VAL A 521 -25.93 13.20 -6.85
CA VAL A 521 -24.69 13.72 -6.27
C VAL A 521 -24.21 14.80 -7.24
N GLY A 522 -24.55 16.05 -6.94
CA GLY A 522 -24.33 17.20 -7.83
C GLY A 522 -22.85 17.48 -8.17
N GLY A 523 -22.50 18.75 -8.35
CA GLY A 523 -21.17 19.22 -8.84
C GLY A 523 -19.92 18.84 -8.00
N SER A 524 -20.01 17.93 -7.02
CA SER A 524 -18.88 17.42 -6.23
C SER A 524 -18.10 16.29 -6.91
N TYR A 525 -18.67 15.63 -7.94
CA TYR A 525 -17.98 14.55 -8.69
C TYR A 525 -16.66 15.02 -9.29
N GLU A 526 -16.66 16.16 -9.98
CA GLU A 526 -15.46 16.72 -10.61
C GLU A 526 -14.37 17.01 -9.57
N ALA A 527 -14.74 17.63 -8.45
CA ALA A 527 -13.80 17.94 -7.36
C ALA A 527 -13.19 16.67 -6.75
N PHE A 528 -14.01 15.62 -6.58
CA PHE A 528 -13.54 14.32 -6.11
C PHE A 528 -12.58 13.67 -7.11
N MET A 529 -12.95 13.60 -8.40
CA MET A 529 -12.11 13.03 -9.45
C MET A 529 -10.78 13.77 -9.55
N LYS A 530 -10.82 15.11 -9.54
CA LYS A 530 -9.62 15.95 -9.55
C LYS A 530 -8.69 15.63 -8.37
N GLN A 531 -9.24 15.43 -7.17
CA GLN A 531 -8.46 15.05 -5.99
C GLN A 531 -7.85 13.63 -6.12
N GLN A 532 -8.59 12.67 -6.67
CA GLN A 532 -8.08 11.31 -6.86
C GLN A 532 -6.98 11.26 -7.94
N LEU A 533 -7.17 11.94 -9.06
CA LEU A 533 -6.19 12.03 -10.14
C LEU A 533 -4.91 12.73 -9.69
N ARG A 534 -5.01 13.77 -8.85
CA ARG A 534 -3.83 14.38 -8.19
C ARG A 534 -3.08 13.39 -7.32
N ALA A 535 -3.78 12.54 -6.55
CA ALA A 535 -3.13 11.51 -5.73
C ALA A 535 -2.42 10.46 -6.60
N ILE A 536 -3.01 10.08 -7.74
CA ILE A 536 -2.38 9.19 -8.73
C ILE A 536 -1.12 9.84 -9.30
N ALA A 537 -1.20 11.10 -9.73
CA ALA A 537 -0.07 11.86 -10.27
C ALA A 537 1.10 11.94 -9.28
N VAL A 538 0.82 12.21 -8.00
CA VAL A 538 1.82 12.19 -6.92
C VAL A 538 2.46 10.81 -6.78
N GLY A 539 1.66 9.74 -6.82
CA GLY A 539 2.14 8.36 -6.67
C GLY A 539 3.03 7.87 -7.81
N THR A 540 2.86 8.40 -9.02
CA THR A 540 3.64 8.05 -10.22
C THR A 540 4.75 9.04 -10.54
N GLY A 541 4.71 10.23 -9.93
CA GLY A 541 5.76 11.25 -10.05
C GLY A 541 5.63 12.16 -11.26
N ILE A 542 4.45 12.20 -11.91
CA ILE A 542 4.09 13.14 -12.98
C ILE A 542 3.20 14.26 -12.42
N THR A 543 2.97 15.35 -13.17
CA THR A 543 2.01 16.37 -12.74
C THR A 543 0.58 15.99 -13.11
N TYR A 544 -0.40 16.59 -12.43
CA TYR A 544 -1.82 16.39 -12.75
C TYR A 544 -2.11 16.79 -14.21
N GLU A 545 -1.54 17.89 -14.65
CA GLU A 545 -1.71 18.43 -16.00
C GLU A 545 -1.15 17.48 -17.06
N GLN A 546 -0.02 16.81 -16.79
CA GLN A 546 0.52 15.78 -17.68
C GLN A 546 -0.34 14.52 -17.68
N LEU A 547 -0.92 14.16 -16.53
CA LEU A 547 -1.78 12.98 -16.39
C LEU A 547 -3.10 13.14 -17.15
N THR A 548 -3.73 14.32 -17.08
CA THR A 548 -5.09 14.55 -17.57
C THR A 548 -5.17 15.38 -18.85
N GLY A 549 -4.12 16.15 -19.17
CA GLY A 549 -4.16 17.18 -20.21
C GLY A 549 -4.92 18.45 -19.82
N ASP A 550 -5.44 18.55 -18.59
CA ASP A 550 -6.19 19.72 -18.12
C ASP A 550 -5.24 20.88 -17.78
N LEU A 551 -5.28 21.93 -18.61
CA LEU A 551 -4.51 23.17 -18.44
C LEU A 551 -5.37 24.36 -17.97
N SER A 552 -6.63 24.14 -17.59
CA SER A 552 -7.57 25.23 -17.26
C SER A 552 -7.17 26.06 -16.04
N GLY A 553 -6.45 25.46 -15.08
CA GLY A 553 -6.12 26.07 -13.79
C GLY A 553 -4.67 26.52 -13.63
N VAL A 554 -3.85 26.47 -14.68
CA VAL A 554 -2.42 26.75 -14.59
C VAL A 554 -2.04 28.05 -15.29
N ASN A 555 -1.08 28.76 -14.70
CA ASN A 555 -0.40 29.90 -15.33
C ASN A 555 1.04 29.52 -15.70
N TYR A 556 1.69 30.35 -16.52
CA TYR A 556 3.05 30.10 -17.02
C TYR A 556 4.06 29.73 -15.93
N SER A 557 4.07 30.46 -14.82
CA SER A 557 5.04 30.23 -13.73
C SER A 557 4.78 28.91 -13.00
N SER A 558 3.51 28.58 -12.75
CA SER A 558 3.13 27.36 -12.02
C SER A 558 3.41 26.08 -12.81
N ILE A 559 3.10 26.04 -14.11
CA ILE A 559 3.39 24.87 -14.95
C ILE A 559 4.90 24.65 -15.09
N ARG A 560 5.68 25.72 -15.26
CA ARG A 560 7.14 25.64 -15.32
C ARG A 560 7.73 25.12 -14.01
N ALA A 561 7.24 25.60 -12.88
CA ALA A 561 7.68 25.12 -11.57
C ALA A 561 7.39 23.62 -11.37
N GLY A 562 6.20 23.15 -11.78
CA GLY A 562 5.85 21.72 -11.72
C GLY A 562 6.72 20.84 -12.61
N LEU A 563 7.04 21.30 -13.82
CA LEU A 563 7.84 20.55 -14.78
C LEU A 563 9.31 20.42 -14.38
N ILE A 564 9.88 21.33 -13.59
CA ILE A 564 11.30 21.27 -13.18
C ILE A 564 11.60 19.94 -12.45
N GLU A 565 10.76 19.56 -11.48
CA GLU A 565 10.97 18.35 -10.71
C GLU A 565 10.76 17.09 -11.56
N PHE A 566 9.76 17.10 -12.43
CA PHE A 566 9.51 16.01 -13.38
C PHE A 566 10.69 15.82 -14.35
N ARG A 567 11.21 16.90 -14.94
CA ARG A 567 12.37 16.86 -15.86
C ARG A 567 13.62 16.34 -15.14
N ARG A 568 13.84 16.73 -13.88
CA ARG A 568 14.94 16.21 -13.05
C ARG A 568 14.83 14.69 -12.84
N ARG A 569 13.62 14.16 -12.64
CA ARG A 569 13.39 12.71 -12.53
C ARG A 569 13.65 11.98 -13.85
N CYS A 570 13.23 12.57 -14.98
CA CYS A 570 13.55 12.04 -16.31
C CYS A 570 15.07 12.00 -16.53
N GLY A 571 15.80 13.06 -16.20
CA GLY A 571 17.26 13.10 -16.25
C GLY A 571 17.93 12.02 -15.39
N MET A 572 17.41 11.79 -14.18
CA MET A 572 17.89 10.71 -13.32
C MET A 572 17.65 9.33 -13.95
N LEU A 573 16.48 9.10 -14.56
CA LEU A 573 16.16 7.86 -15.26
C LEU A 573 17.06 7.64 -16.48
N GLN A 574 17.21 8.68 -17.31
CA GLN A 574 18.07 8.70 -18.48
C GLN A 574 19.49 8.27 -18.12
N HIS A 575 20.14 8.96 -17.18
CA HIS A 575 21.55 8.71 -16.92
C HIS A 575 21.83 7.50 -16.03
N ASN A 576 21.05 7.30 -14.96
CA ASN A 576 21.36 6.27 -13.97
C ASN A 576 20.83 4.87 -14.34
N VAL A 577 19.88 4.80 -15.28
CA VAL A 577 19.26 3.53 -15.67
C VAL A 577 19.43 3.28 -17.16
N VAL A 578 18.83 4.11 -18.02
CA VAL A 578 18.81 3.84 -19.47
C VAL A 578 20.22 3.92 -20.06
N VAL A 579 20.96 4.98 -19.78
CA VAL A 579 22.34 5.14 -20.26
C VAL A 579 23.26 4.11 -19.60
N TYR A 580 23.19 3.97 -18.28
CA TYR A 580 24.11 3.13 -17.54
C TYR A 580 23.92 1.62 -17.80
N GLN A 581 22.68 1.14 -17.79
CA GLN A 581 22.38 -0.30 -17.88
C GLN A 581 22.12 -0.76 -19.32
N PHE A 582 21.66 0.13 -20.22
CA PHE A 582 21.35 -0.23 -21.61
C PHE A 582 22.35 0.36 -22.60
N CYS A 583 22.46 1.69 -22.68
CA CYS A 583 23.20 2.34 -23.76
C CYS A 583 24.71 2.07 -23.71
N ARG A 584 25.34 2.17 -22.52
CA ARG A 584 26.78 1.93 -22.35
C ARG A 584 27.18 0.49 -22.68
N PRO A 585 26.54 -0.57 -22.14
CA PRO A 585 26.89 -1.94 -22.51
C PRO A 585 26.66 -2.25 -24.00
N VAL A 586 25.61 -1.69 -24.61
CA VAL A 586 25.39 -1.83 -26.06
C VAL A 586 26.51 -1.17 -26.84
N TRP A 587 26.88 0.07 -26.50
CA TRP A 587 27.99 0.78 -27.13
C TRP A 587 29.31 0.02 -27.01
N ASP A 588 29.62 -0.47 -25.81
CA ASP A 588 30.84 -1.25 -25.57
C ASP A 588 30.88 -2.50 -26.42
N ARG A 589 29.77 -3.26 -26.50
CA ARG A 589 29.68 -4.48 -27.28
C ARG A 589 29.71 -4.20 -28.78
N TRP A 590 29.02 -3.15 -29.22
CA TRP A 590 28.94 -2.73 -30.61
C TRP A 590 30.32 -2.32 -31.12
N LEU A 591 31.02 -1.44 -30.40
CA LEU A 591 32.34 -0.94 -30.82
C LEU A 591 33.36 -2.09 -30.87
N GLU A 592 33.32 -2.98 -29.89
CA GLU A 592 34.20 -4.15 -29.83
C GLU A 592 33.96 -5.09 -31.02
N LEU A 593 32.70 -5.31 -31.40
CA LEU A 593 32.36 -6.10 -32.58
C LEU A 593 32.69 -5.38 -33.89
N ALA A 594 32.54 -4.07 -33.97
CA ALA A 594 32.92 -3.26 -35.14
C ALA A 594 34.44 -3.29 -35.39
N ILE A 595 35.23 -3.28 -34.31
CA ILE A 595 36.70 -3.43 -34.40
C ILE A 595 37.07 -4.87 -34.79
N LEU A 596 36.44 -5.88 -34.18
CA LEU A 596 36.69 -7.30 -34.47
C LEU A 596 36.18 -7.71 -35.87
N SER A 597 35.15 -7.06 -36.40
CA SER A 597 34.69 -7.26 -37.78
C SER A 597 35.62 -6.61 -38.81
N GLY A 598 36.41 -5.61 -38.39
CA GLY A 598 37.31 -4.84 -39.25
C GLY A 598 36.66 -3.60 -39.86
N GLU A 599 35.46 -3.22 -39.40
CA GLU A 599 34.72 -2.05 -39.89
C GLU A 599 35.25 -0.74 -39.31
N LEU A 600 35.83 -0.81 -38.10
CA LEU A 600 36.56 0.29 -37.48
C LEU A 600 38.01 -0.14 -37.23
N ASP A 601 38.95 0.64 -37.76
CA ASP A 601 40.37 0.47 -37.45
C ASP A 601 40.80 1.49 -36.41
N ILE A 602 41.35 0.99 -35.31
CA ILE A 602 41.94 1.81 -34.24
C ILE A 602 43.45 2.00 -34.42
N GLY A 603 44.05 1.47 -35.51
CA GLY A 603 45.47 1.60 -35.83
C GLY A 603 46.36 0.56 -35.11
N GLU A 604 47.55 0.30 -35.65
CA GLU A 604 48.48 -0.71 -35.11
C GLU A 604 49.00 -0.36 -33.70
N GLU A 605 49.17 0.92 -33.38
CA GLU A 605 49.59 1.38 -32.05
C GLU A 605 48.58 1.02 -30.94
N TRP A 606 47.31 0.77 -31.31
CA TRP A 606 46.19 0.49 -30.39
C TRP A 606 45.80 -0.99 -30.40
N LYS A 607 46.24 -1.74 -31.43
CA LYS A 607 46.11 -3.20 -31.54
C LYS A 607 47.03 -3.89 -30.52
N GLY A 608 46.63 -3.85 -29.25
CA GLY A 608 47.30 -4.54 -28.14
C GLY A 608 47.25 -3.78 -26.81
N ALA A 609 47.05 -2.47 -26.83
CA ALA A 609 46.99 -1.64 -25.64
C ALA A 609 45.55 -1.52 -25.11
N LYS A 610 45.32 -1.98 -23.88
CA LYS A 610 44.03 -1.79 -23.16
C LYS A 610 43.60 -0.31 -23.12
N GLU A 611 44.57 0.60 -23.14
CA GLU A 611 44.33 2.05 -23.12
C GLU A 611 43.72 2.55 -24.42
N GLY A 612 44.12 2.00 -25.57
CA GLY A 612 43.57 2.42 -26.85
C GLY A 612 42.10 2.04 -27.01
N VAL A 613 41.75 0.79 -26.69
CA VAL A 613 40.34 0.36 -26.70
C VAL A 613 39.50 1.18 -25.70
N LYS A 614 40.09 1.58 -24.57
CA LYS A 614 39.41 2.40 -23.57
C LYS A 614 39.09 3.79 -24.10
N GLU A 615 40.05 4.45 -24.74
CA GLU A 615 39.83 5.79 -25.31
C GLU A 615 38.84 5.75 -26.49
N ALA A 616 38.89 4.72 -27.33
CA ALA A 616 37.89 4.53 -28.40
C ALA A 616 36.46 4.34 -27.86
N LYS A 617 36.31 3.77 -26.66
CA LYS A 617 35.01 3.58 -25.98
C LYS A 617 34.49 4.86 -25.30
N GLU A 618 35.29 5.93 -25.18
CA GLU A 618 34.84 7.16 -24.51
C GLU A 618 33.70 7.85 -25.28
N VAL A 619 32.59 8.08 -24.59
CA VAL A 619 31.34 8.58 -25.19
C VAL A 619 30.59 9.49 -24.23
N LYS A 620 30.07 10.61 -24.74
CA LYS A 620 29.04 11.44 -24.08
C LYS A 620 27.68 10.99 -24.58
N TRP A 621 26.73 10.78 -23.67
CA TRP A 621 25.34 10.48 -24.04
C TRP A 621 24.51 11.74 -24.02
N VAL A 622 23.83 12.01 -25.13
CA VAL A 622 23.05 13.22 -25.38
C VAL A 622 21.56 12.82 -25.40
N PRO A 623 20.82 13.06 -24.29
CA PRO A 623 19.38 12.82 -24.25
C PRO A 623 18.61 13.87 -25.07
N PRO A 624 17.33 13.62 -25.40
CA PRO A 624 16.49 14.62 -26.05
C PRO A 624 16.35 15.88 -25.19
N GLY A 625 16.39 17.05 -25.84
CA GLY A 625 16.17 18.32 -25.17
C GLY A 625 14.72 18.50 -24.72
N PHE A 626 14.52 19.22 -23.60
CA PHE A 626 13.18 19.59 -23.16
C PHE A 626 12.71 20.86 -23.88
N GLY A 627 11.52 20.79 -24.49
CA GLY A 627 10.90 21.94 -25.12
C GLY A 627 10.73 23.14 -24.18
N SER A 628 10.88 24.33 -24.75
CA SER A 628 10.63 25.60 -24.07
C SER A 628 9.16 26.02 -24.21
N VAL A 629 8.60 26.57 -23.14
CA VAL A 629 7.24 27.16 -23.14
C VAL A 629 7.26 28.59 -23.70
N ASP A 630 8.35 29.34 -23.48
CA ASP A 630 8.59 30.70 -24.01
C ASP A 630 9.99 30.72 -24.65
N GLN A 631 10.01 30.40 -25.94
CA GLN A 631 11.26 30.23 -26.70
C GLN A 631 12.11 31.51 -26.67
N LEU A 632 11.49 32.69 -26.73
CA LEU A 632 12.22 33.95 -26.78
C LEU A 632 13.00 34.19 -25.48
N LYS A 633 12.34 34.07 -24.32
CA LYS A 633 13.01 34.30 -23.03
C LYS A 633 14.08 33.26 -22.74
N ASP A 634 13.82 32.00 -23.05
CA ASP A 634 14.81 30.94 -22.82
C ASP A 634 16.02 31.10 -23.75
N GLN A 635 15.83 31.47 -25.03
CA GLN A 635 16.94 31.73 -25.96
C GLN A 635 17.76 32.97 -25.55
N GLN A 636 17.11 34.05 -25.10
CA GLN A 636 17.82 35.21 -24.55
C GLN A 636 18.64 34.85 -23.30
N ALA A 637 18.09 34.02 -22.42
CA ALA A 637 18.80 33.54 -21.24
C ALA A 637 20.03 32.68 -21.63
N GLN A 638 19.89 31.79 -22.61
CA GLN A 638 21.00 30.97 -23.11
C GLN A 638 22.07 31.83 -23.81
N GLN A 639 21.67 32.80 -24.63
CA GLN A 639 22.59 33.75 -25.26
C GLN A 639 23.38 34.52 -24.20
N MET A 640 22.71 35.02 -23.16
CA MET A 640 23.35 35.75 -22.07
C MET A 640 24.28 34.83 -21.25
N ALA A 641 23.88 33.58 -20.99
CA ALA A 641 24.72 32.60 -20.31
C ALA A 641 26.01 32.29 -21.09
N VAL A 642 25.92 32.18 -22.42
CA VAL A 642 27.09 31.99 -23.30
C VAL A 642 27.97 33.24 -23.31
N ARG A 643 27.38 34.42 -23.48
CA ARG A 643 28.13 35.70 -23.47
C ARG A 643 28.83 35.98 -22.14
N ASN A 644 28.23 35.59 -21.03
CA ASN A 644 28.81 35.74 -19.70
C ASN A 644 29.81 34.63 -19.33
N GLY A 645 29.98 33.61 -20.18
CA GLY A 645 30.92 32.50 -19.96
C GLY A 645 30.43 31.41 -18.99
N PHE A 646 29.14 31.39 -18.63
CA PHE A 646 28.56 30.33 -17.79
C PHE A 646 28.26 29.05 -18.57
N LYS A 647 28.07 29.13 -19.89
CA LYS A 647 27.85 27.99 -20.77
C LYS A 647 28.67 28.14 -22.06
N SER A 648 29.08 27.02 -22.63
CA SER A 648 29.61 27.01 -24.00
C SER A 648 28.47 26.84 -25.01
N ARG A 649 28.69 27.29 -26.25
CA ARG A 649 27.74 27.02 -27.36
C ARG A 649 27.50 25.51 -27.53
N SER A 650 28.55 24.70 -27.42
CA SER A 650 28.46 23.24 -27.52
C SER A 650 27.54 22.63 -26.46
N GLU A 651 27.53 23.17 -25.24
CA GLU A 651 26.64 22.69 -24.18
C GLU A 651 25.19 23.10 -24.45
N VAL A 652 24.93 24.31 -24.95
CA VAL A 652 23.59 24.74 -25.35
C VAL A 652 23.03 23.85 -26.47
N VAL A 653 23.85 23.51 -27.47
CA VAL A 653 23.45 22.59 -28.55
C VAL A 653 23.20 21.18 -28.02
N SER A 654 24.06 20.68 -27.13
CA SER A 654 23.89 19.36 -26.49
C SER A 654 22.60 19.30 -25.66
N GLU A 655 22.25 20.36 -24.94
CA GLU A 655 21.01 20.46 -24.16
C GLU A 655 19.74 20.36 -25.03
N LEU A 656 19.84 20.69 -26.32
CA LEU A 656 18.76 20.55 -27.29
C LEU A 656 18.70 19.15 -27.93
N GLY A 657 19.68 18.29 -27.66
CA GLY A 657 19.74 16.92 -28.19
C GLY A 657 20.53 16.76 -29.49
N TYR A 658 21.30 17.77 -29.90
CA TYR A 658 22.05 17.78 -31.17
C TYR A 658 23.56 17.68 -30.96
N ASP A 659 24.28 17.27 -32.01
CA ASP A 659 25.75 17.30 -32.04
C ASP A 659 26.23 18.67 -32.54
N VAL A 660 27.15 19.27 -31.80
CA VAL A 660 27.75 20.56 -32.18
C VAL A 660 28.64 20.45 -33.41
N GLU A 661 29.37 19.33 -33.58
CA GLU A 661 30.27 19.16 -34.73
C GLU A 661 29.47 19.04 -36.03
N GLU A 662 28.31 18.40 -35.98
CA GLU A 662 27.37 18.29 -37.10
C GLU A 662 26.78 19.66 -37.46
N ILE A 663 26.27 20.41 -36.47
CA ILE A 663 25.75 21.76 -36.70
C ILE A 663 26.83 22.69 -37.26
N ASP A 664 28.08 22.59 -36.81
CA ASP A 664 29.18 23.42 -37.32
C ASP A 664 29.48 23.11 -38.80
N GLN A 665 29.39 21.83 -39.20
CA GLN A 665 29.53 21.41 -40.60
C GLN A 665 28.35 21.89 -41.45
N GLU A 666 27.12 21.79 -40.95
CA GLU A 666 25.92 22.30 -41.63
C GLU A 666 25.99 23.82 -41.83
N ILE A 667 26.36 24.58 -40.79
CA ILE A 667 26.54 26.03 -40.86
C ILE A 667 27.61 26.39 -41.90
N ALA A 668 28.74 25.68 -41.92
CA ALA A 668 29.80 25.92 -42.91
C ALA A 668 29.32 25.63 -44.35
N ALA A 669 28.58 24.54 -44.55
CA ALA A 669 27.99 24.19 -45.85
C ALA A 669 26.92 25.21 -46.28
N ASP A 670 26.08 25.67 -45.35
CA ASP A 670 25.05 26.67 -45.59
C ASP A 670 25.63 28.03 -45.94
N GLN A 671 26.67 28.48 -45.23
CA GLN A 671 27.37 29.73 -45.54
C GLN A 671 28.01 29.67 -46.94
N LYS A 672 28.65 28.55 -47.29
CA LYS A 672 29.21 28.35 -48.62
C LYS A 672 28.13 28.41 -49.71
N ARG A 673 27.03 27.69 -49.53
CA ARG A 673 25.90 27.65 -50.45
C ARG A 673 25.20 29.01 -50.57
N ALA A 674 25.02 29.72 -49.46
CA ALA A 674 24.45 31.07 -49.44
C ALA A 674 25.31 32.04 -50.24
N SER A 675 26.64 31.96 -50.08
CA SER A 675 27.59 32.76 -50.85
C SER A 675 27.53 32.45 -52.35
N GLU A 676 27.43 31.17 -52.72
CA GLU A 676 27.29 30.72 -54.12
C GLU A 676 25.97 31.18 -54.77
N LEU A 677 24.89 31.25 -53.99
CA LEU A 677 23.55 31.64 -54.44
C LEU A 677 23.26 33.15 -54.30
N GLY A 678 24.16 33.93 -53.70
CA GLY A 678 23.94 35.36 -53.41
C GLY A 678 22.83 35.62 -52.38
N LEU A 679 22.64 34.70 -51.42
CA LEU A 679 21.67 34.83 -50.34
C LEU A 679 22.31 35.52 -49.13
N HIS A 680 21.62 36.48 -48.53
CA HIS A 680 22.11 37.25 -47.38
C HIS A 680 21.26 36.97 -46.13
N PHE A 681 21.91 36.61 -45.02
CA PHE A 681 21.28 36.32 -43.74
C PHE A 681 21.92 37.16 -42.62
N ASP A 682 21.11 37.62 -41.67
CA ASP A 682 21.56 38.43 -40.51
C ASP A 682 22.56 37.70 -39.60
N SER A 683 22.59 36.36 -39.66
CA SER A 683 23.54 35.52 -38.91
C SER A 683 24.96 35.55 -39.47
N ASP A 684 25.17 36.10 -40.66
CA ASP A 684 26.48 36.18 -41.30
C ASP A 684 27.20 37.49 -40.93
N VAL A 685 28.15 37.36 -40.00
CA VAL A 685 28.93 38.51 -39.49
C VAL A 685 29.80 39.14 -40.59
N SER A 686 30.12 38.42 -41.67
CA SER A 686 30.89 38.96 -42.79
C SER A 686 30.10 39.99 -43.61
N ASN A 687 28.78 39.96 -43.57
CA ASN A 687 27.89 40.93 -44.25
C ASN A 687 27.74 42.25 -43.48
N ASN A 688 27.92 42.27 -42.15
CA ASN A 688 27.71 43.47 -41.32
C ASN A 688 28.84 44.51 -41.39
N PHE A 689 29.95 44.23 -42.09
CA PHE A 689 31.06 45.18 -42.24
C PHE A 689 30.88 46.16 -43.42
N ASN A 690 29.92 45.94 -44.32
CA ASN A 690 29.73 46.77 -45.53
C ASN A 690 28.63 47.83 -45.43
N SER A 691 27.90 47.94 -44.32
CA SER A 691 26.76 48.86 -44.19
C SER A 691 27.02 50.12 -43.36
N ASN A 692 28.25 50.36 -42.88
CA ASN A 692 28.61 51.53 -42.04
C ASN A 692 29.60 52.51 -42.71
N SER A 693 29.79 52.45 -44.04
CA SER A 693 30.70 53.34 -44.78
C SER A 693 30.04 54.55 -45.47
N GLU A 694 28.76 54.85 -45.22
CA GLU A 694 28.12 56.06 -45.76
C GLU A 694 27.23 56.78 -44.73
N ILE A 695 27.80 57.35 -43.67
CA ILE A 695 27.32 58.61 -43.07
C ILE A 695 28.54 59.38 -42.54
N ILE A 696 29.01 60.37 -43.31
CA ILE A 696 29.74 61.56 -42.82
C ILE A 696 28.74 62.71 -42.84
#